data_AF-A0A3Q1JC70-F1
#
_entry.id   AF-A0A3Q1JC70-F1
#
_cell.length_a   1.000
_cell.length_b   1.000
_cell.length_c   1.000
_cell.angle_alpha   90.00
_cell.angle_beta   90.00
_cell.angle_gamma   90.00
#
_symmetry.space_group_name_H-M   'P 1'
#
loop_
_entity.id
_entity.type
_entity.pdbx_description
1 polymer ?
#
loop_
_entity_poly.entity_id
_entity_poly.type
_entity_poly.pdbx_seq_one_letter_code
_entity_poly.pdbx_strand_id
1 'polypeptide(L)'
;MYDCWDEVEGQPVSVSLSILCDETSSSDLRDEPGPSDRPVNLFKTGISQSRSYTYRPAPGELSQTQCEQLASALKRITFTLEELDLSRNSVKESGAELLFAALESSNCKVTTLRLSDCILSKTSLDSLVSVLNADHLMELDLSGNKYLRDSGVKLLSDGLRNRYGRLRTLRLSSCNLSENSCGYLASAIKSRPDCVEELDLSLNNLQDSGIKLLSDGLKSPYCELKTLRLNSCNLSENSCGFLASAIKSNPYCVEELDLSLNKLQDSGIKLLSDGLKSQYCKLKTLRLVNCLISDEGCAALVSALQSKPSDLTELDLSGNELQDQGMNLLFALVESPDCKLKMLRVEEGRNLITLDRTKSSHSATQPAQRQTSIFTTPDELLEEQRQLKETTGSRSEHRVRRRKALHDTMADFTKKRHTAPFTTPDELLELRQLEETLRLQQPPLPGKPAPLPREQLPKQQQGNEQLEEFEQQRRRRAPLTTLLEEQQQFKENRTEQTSQESLIAASSDDSHLSLDLSTTNTESGSSVENTEVMEKPHTVHDPSHFIPEILINTFGETSYRFRVEYPGTYQCTLTRLVFTMCREGELLYRIVQWDESLLQSAGKTPAGPLFDIQCSEDSVFQLHIPHCETKPASLSDGLSVAHISDDGMRILDPLQITDTHVVVDVPHLSAFGLVWDIMNRILNQPMRCQVLLFHRPRENRKLNVFLLPENIPLQEVRQQQEGAEYIEAPSSCHLIKGHTYSLHSPENYRVQPLRAQFDFNYGPNYHPTFEIRPNSNAEEVTVMVRDQEETPVWEYNARLNAPGACGQDPPRRQRLQEEDEGRLFHVRAEFIQRASDSVLDDLLDNLLEEGVINHREMETVQRMLNRAHRARELIDMVLRRGNPASQIMINNLRVLDPFLFQMLRLG
;
A
#
# COMPACT_ATOMS: atom_id res chain seq x y z
N MET A 1 -11.17 31.28 53.07
CA MET A 1 -10.20 32.32 53.47
C MET A 1 -9.93 33.13 52.21
N TYR A 2 -9.94 34.47 52.29
CA TYR A 2 -9.80 35.33 51.11
C TYR A 2 -8.36 35.30 50.57
N ASP A 3 -8.18 35.61 49.28
CA ASP A 3 -7.27 36.68 48.84
C ASP A 3 -7.56 37.09 47.37
N CYS A 4 -6.99 38.24 46.97
CA CYS A 4 -7.54 39.14 45.94
C CYS A 4 -7.34 38.73 44.46
N TRP A 5 -8.22 39.29 43.63
CA TRP A 5 -8.01 39.49 42.20
C TRP A 5 -7.52 40.92 41.95
N ASP A 6 -6.50 41.10 41.13
CA ASP A 6 -6.26 42.36 40.42
C ASP A 6 -6.82 42.23 39.00
N GLU A 7 -7.65 43.18 38.58
CA GLU A 7 -8.19 43.24 37.23
C GLU A 7 -7.14 43.81 36.26
N VAL A 8 -6.87 43.06 35.18
CA VAL A 8 -6.25 43.60 33.97
C VAL A 8 -7.18 43.26 32.80
N GLU A 9 -7.99 44.22 32.39
CA GLU A 9 -8.77 44.13 31.15
C GLU A 9 -7.82 44.03 29.94
N GLY A 10 -8.07 43.09 29.02
CA GLY A 10 -7.48 43.15 27.67
C GLY A 10 -6.82 41.90 27.08
N GLN A 11 -6.86 40.72 27.72
CA GLN A 11 -6.39 39.47 27.09
C GLN A 11 -7.41 38.32 27.16
N PRO A 12 -7.55 37.50 26.10
CA PRO A 12 -8.36 36.29 26.12
C PRO A 12 -7.67 35.22 26.99
N VAL A 13 -8.21 34.99 28.19
CA VAL A 13 -7.73 33.93 29.08
C VAL A 13 -8.21 32.58 28.56
N SER A 14 -7.31 31.79 27.96
CA SER A 14 -7.60 30.41 27.55
C SER A 14 -7.84 29.54 28.77
N VAL A 15 -9.09 29.20 29.06
CA VAL A 15 -9.43 28.28 30.16
C VAL A 15 -9.37 26.85 29.64
N SER A 16 -8.23 26.19 29.84
CA SER A 16 -8.10 24.75 29.56
C SER A 16 -9.07 23.97 30.45
N LEU A 17 -9.94 23.17 29.82
CA LEU A 17 -10.80 22.21 30.52
C LEU A 17 -9.98 20.97 30.93
N SER A 18 -9.14 21.13 31.95
CA SER A 18 -8.55 19.99 32.67
C SER A 18 -9.65 19.24 33.42
N ILE A 19 -9.63 17.91 33.33
CA ILE A 19 -10.55 17.01 34.05
C ILE A 19 -10.49 17.34 35.56
N LEU A 20 -11.54 17.96 36.07
CA LEU A 20 -11.73 18.18 37.51
C LEU A 20 -12.64 17.08 38.02
N CYS A 21 -12.07 16.21 38.86
CA CYS A 21 -12.85 15.34 39.72
C CYS A 21 -13.63 16.22 40.70
N ASP A 22 -14.95 16.05 40.75
CA ASP A 22 -15.81 16.75 41.69
C ASP A 22 -15.76 16.00 43.03
N GLU A 23 -14.99 16.50 44.01
CA GLU A 23 -14.97 15.95 45.38
C GLU A 23 -16.24 16.36 46.15
N THR A 24 -17.41 15.88 45.70
CA THR A 24 -18.67 16.01 46.45
C THR A 24 -18.96 14.73 47.23
N SER A 25 -18.33 14.63 48.40
CA SER A 25 -18.83 13.92 49.60
C SER A 25 -19.81 12.74 49.37
N SER A 26 -19.27 11.54 49.15
CA SER A 26 -19.96 10.30 49.50
C SER A 26 -18.98 9.34 50.14
N SER A 27 -19.17 9.07 51.43
CA SER A 27 -18.35 8.13 52.19
C SER A 27 -18.86 6.71 51.99
N ASP A 28 -18.38 6.02 50.95
CA ASP A 28 -18.42 4.55 50.91
C ASP A 28 -17.22 3.98 50.16
N LEU A 29 -16.49 3.08 50.83
CA LEU A 29 -15.28 2.43 50.33
C LEU A 29 -15.62 1.11 49.65
N ARG A 30 -15.58 1.07 48.31
CA ARG A 30 -14.99 0.00 47.46
C ARG A 30 -15.13 0.34 45.98
N ASP A 31 -14.17 -0.14 45.20
CA ASP A 31 -14.08 -0.08 43.74
C ASP A 31 -13.91 1.32 43.12
N GLU A 32 -12.70 1.87 43.26
CA GLU A 32 -12.19 2.92 42.37
C GLU A 32 -12.02 2.34 40.94
N PRO A 33 -12.68 2.90 39.90
CA PRO A 33 -12.44 2.50 38.53
C PRO A 33 -11.02 2.87 38.09
N GLY A 34 -10.40 1.99 37.29
CA GLY A 34 -9.08 2.22 36.72
C GLY A 34 -9.04 3.48 35.85
N PRO A 35 -7.84 4.00 35.51
CA PRO A 35 -7.69 5.23 34.72
C PRO A 35 -8.37 5.18 33.34
N SER A 36 -8.73 4.00 32.84
CA SER A 36 -9.49 3.76 31.60
C SER A 36 -10.99 4.08 31.66
N ASP A 37 -11.61 4.10 32.85
CA ASP A 37 -13.07 4.19 33.03
C ASP A 37 -13.55 5.52 33.63
N ARG A 38 -12.68 6.54 33.67
CA ARG A 38 -13.01 7.86 34.23
C ARG A 38 -13.87 8.69 33.26
N PRO A 39 -15.01 9.26 33.69
CA PRO A 39 -15.94 9.96 32.79
C PRO A 39 -15.41 11.31 32.29
N VAL A 40 -15.59 11.58 31.00
CA VAL A 40 -15.27 12.85 30.35
C VAL A 40 -16.34 13.90 30.66
N ASN A 41 -16.15 14.66 31.74
CA ASN A 41 -17.03 15.78 32.11
C ASN A 41 -16.58 17.10 31.46
N LEU A 42 -17.26 17.50 30.37
CA LEU A 42 -17.14 18.86 29.80
C LEU A 42 -18.02 19.91 30.52
N PHE A 43 -18.83 19.50 31.49
CA PHE A 43 -19.77 20.39 32.18
C PHE A 43 -19.16 21.01 33.45
N LYS A 44 -18.78 22.30 33.37
CA LYS A 44 -18.62 23.16 34.55
C LYS A 44 -19.86 24.03 34.74
N THR A 45 -20.55 23.85 35.86
CA THR A 45 -21.59 24.77 36.32
C THR A 45 -20.96 26.12 36.65
N GLY A 46 -21.42 27.20 36.01
CA GLY A 46 -20.88 28.56 36.18
C GLY A 46 -20.04 29.13 35.03
N ILE A 47 -20.00 28.47 33.87
CA ILE A 47 -19.37 29.02 32.65
C ILE A 47 -20.16 30.24 32.12
N SER A 48 -19.47 31.38 31.95
CA SER A 48 -20.01 32.57 31.28
C SER A 48 -20.05 32.40 29.76
N GLN A 49 -21.09 32.95 29.12
CA GLN A 49 -21.38 32.80 27.68
C GLN A 49 -20.42 33.53 26.73
N SER A 50 -19.39 34.22 27.24
CA SER A 50 -18.50 35.11 26.46
C SER A 50 -17.02 34.68 26.41
N ARG A 51 -16.70 33.41 26.66
CA ARG A 51 -15.33 32.89 26.59
C ARG A 51 -15.19 31.75 25.59
N SER A 52 -14.06 31.74 24.90
CA SER A 52 -13.56 30.64 24.08
C SER A 52 -12.98 29.55 24.99
N TYR A 53 -13.13 28.28 24.58
CA TYR A 53 -12.66 27.12 25.33
C TYR A 53 -11.85 26.17 24.45
N THR A 54 -10.80 25.60 25.05
CA THR A 54 -9.94 24.57 24.46
C THR A 54 -10.05 23.28 25.27
N TYR A 55 -10.34 22.16 24.59
CA TYR A 55 -10.23 20.82 25.17
C TYR A 55 -8.98 20.11 24.64
N ARG A 56 -8.14 19.60 25.57
CA ARG A 56 -6.95 18.79 25.27
C ARG A 56 -6.82 17.65 26.28
N PRO A 57 -7.08 16.38 25.91
CA PRO A 57 -6.86 15.24 26.79
C PRO A 57 -5.35 14.94 26.94
N ALA A 58 -5.00 14.15 27.96
CA ALA A 58 -3.62 13.70 28.14
C ALA A 58 -3.24 12.70 27.02
N PRO A 59 -2.02 12.76 26.44
CA PRO A 59 -1.65 11.89 25.32
C PRO A 59 -1.73 10.40 25.67
N GLY A 60 -2.42 9.62 24.83
CA GLY A 60 -2.59 8.18 25.01
C GLY A 60 -3.44 7.51 23.94
N GLU A 61 -3.93 6.31 24.20
CA GLU A 61 -4.99 5.70 23.39
C GLU A 61 -6.34 6.19 23.92
N LEU A 62 -7.13 6.86 23.08
CA LEU A 62 -8.51 7.21 23.44
C LEU A 62 -9.36 5.95 23.33
N SER A 63 -9.92 5.51 24.45
CA SER A 63 -10.83 4.36 24.46
C SER A 63 -12.10 4.68 23.68
N GLN A 64 -12.77 3.65 23.17
CA GLN A 64 -14.07 3.85 22.50
C GLN A 64 -15.09 4.51 23.45
N THR A 65 -15.07 4.17 24.74
CA THR A 65 -15.93 4.80 25.76
C THR A 65 -15.62 6.30 25.95
N GLN A 66 -14.35 6.71 25.87
CA GLN A 66 -13.97 8.12 25.90
C GLN A 66 -14.42 8.86 24.62
N CYS A 67 -14.30 8.24 23.44
CA CYS A 67 -14.81 8.80 22.19
C CYS A 67 -16.33 8.95 22.21
N GLU A 68 -17.08 7.94 22.70
CA GLU A 68 -18.53 7.99 22.86
C GLU A 68 -18.98 9.09 23.83
N GLN A 69 -18.30 9.23 24.98
CA GLN A 69 -18.58 10.28 25.95
C GLN A 69 -18.27 11.68 25.38
N LEU A 70 -17.14 11.85 24.70
CA LEU A 70 -16.75 13.12 24.08
C LEU A 70 -17.72 13.49 22.94
N ALA A 71 -18.10 12.55 22.08
CA ALA A 71 -19.10 12.76 21.02
C ALA A 71 -20.49 13.13 21.58
N SER A 72 -20.91 12.46 22.65
CA SER A 72 -22.16 12.78 23.37
C SER A 72 -22.11 14.16 24.02
N ALA A 73 -20.97 14.54 24.59
CA ALA A 73 -20.78 15.85 25.21
C ALA A 73 -20.73 16.98 24.16
N LEU A 74 -20.04 16.78 23.03
CA LEU A 74 -20.04 17.71 21.88
C LEU A 74 -21.45 17.96 21.34
N LYS A 75 -22.26 16.90 21.17
CA LYS A 75 -23.67 17.00 20.73
C LYS A 75 -24.59 17.73 21.71
N ARG A 76 -24.18 17.83 22.99
CA ARG A 76 -24.96 18.40 24.11
C ARG A 76 -24.41 19.72 24.64
N ILE A 77 -23.34 20.25 24.06
CA ILE A 77 -22.66 21.44 24.58
C ILE A 77 -23.53 22.68 24.38
N THR A 78 -23.71 23.47 25.44
CA THR A 78 -24.55 24.69 25.44
C THR A 78 -23.74 25.98 25.35
N PHE A 79 -22.42 25.86 25.25
CA PHE A 79 -21.46 26.95 25.11
C PHE A 79 -20.54 26.72 23.90
N THR A 80 -19.87 27.76 23.43
CA THR A 80 -18.96 27.72 22.28
C THR A 80 -17.62 27.07 22.66
N LEU A 81 -17.48 25.77 22.38
CA LEU A 81 -16.17 25.15 22.23
C LEU A 81 -15.63 25.53 20.85
N GLU A 82 -14.56 26.32 20.82
CA GLU A 82 -13.94 26.79 19.57
C GLU A 82 -12.75 25.90 19.16
N GLU A 83 -11.99 25.38 20.13
CA GLU A 83 -10.83 24.51 19.86
C GLU A 83 -10.99 23.12 20.47
N LEU A 84 -10.88 22.11 19.61
CA LEU A 84 -10.75 20.70 19.98
C LEU A 84 -9.37 20.19 19.55
N ASP A 85 -8.50 19.93 20.52
CA ASP A 85 -7.16 19.39 20.27
C ASP A 85 -7.05 17.97 20.85
N LEU A 86 -7.07 16.99 19.96
CA LEU A 86 -6.88 15.58 20.29
C LEU A 86 -5.47 15.08 19.92
N SER A 87 -4.53 15.98 19.61
CA SER A 87 -3.22 15.62 19.10
C SER A 87 -2.46 14.65 20.02
N ARG A 88 -1.72 13.72 19.43
CA ARG A 88 -1.00 12.61 20.07
C ARG A 88 -1.91 11.65 20.82
N ASN A 89 -3.16 11.53 20.40
CA ASN A 89 -4.06 10.49 20.87
C ASN A 89 -4.43 9.54 19.75
N SER A 90 -4.19 8.24 19.95
CA SER A 90 -4.65 7.21 19.01
C SER A 90 -6.17 7.10 19.09
N VAL A 91 -6.87 7.38 17.98
CA VAL A 91 -8.33 7.27 17.88
C VAL A 91 -8.66 6.04 17.02
N LYS A 92 -9.39 5.07 17.59
CA LYS A 92 -9.89 3.90 16.83
C LYS A 92 -10.99 4.34 15.86
N GLU A 93 -11.14 3.59 14.76
CA GLU A 93 -12.07 3.93 13.67
C GLU A 93 -13.50 4.18 14.17
N SER A 94 -14.05 3.27 14.99
CA SER A 94 -15.36 3.43 15.64
C SER A 94 -15.48 4.67 16.52
N GLY A 95 -14.39 5.09 17.16
CA GLY A 95 -14.32 6.33 17.93
C GLY A 95 -14.24 7.58 17.03
N ALA A 96 -13.50 7.50 15.93
CA ALA A 96 -13.36 8.58 14.96
C ALA A 96 -14.69 8.88 14.25
N GLU A 97 -15.41 7.85 13.79
CA GLU A 97 -16.74 7.97 13.20
C GLU A 97 -17.72 8.71 14.13
N LEU A 98 -17.78 8.31 15.40
CA LEU A 98 -18.66 8.92 16.40
C LEU A 98 -18.30 10.38 16.70
N LEU A 99 -17.00 10.70 16.77
CA LEU A 99 -16.50 12.05 16.99
C LEU A 99 -16.75 12.96 15.79
N PHE A 100 -16.46 12.50 14.58
CA PHE A 100 -16.65 13.27 13.35
C PHE A 100 -18.14 13.51 13.06
N ALA A 101 -19.00 12.50 13.28
CA ALA A 101 -20.45 12.68 13.26
C ALA A 101 -21.00 13.58 14.40
N ALA A 102 -20.22 13.89 15.44
CA ALA A 102 -20.56 14.92 16.42
C ALA A 102 -20.11 16.33 15.98
N LEU A 103 -18.95 16.44 15.33
CA LEU A 103 -18.44 17.69 14.77
C LEU A 103 -19.26 18.19 13.57
N GLU A 104 -19.81 17.29 12.75
CA GLU A 104 -20.73 17.65 11.66
C GLU A 104 -22.08 18.21 12.17
N SER A 105 -22.44 17.99 13.44
CA SER A 105 -23.73 18.43 13.96
C SER A 105 -23.83 19.96 14.04
N SER A 106 -25.00 20.52 13.69
CA SER A 106 -25.26 21.97 13.67
C SER A 106 -25.18 22.69 15.03
N ASN A 107 -25.10 21.92 16.13
CA ASN A 107 -24.84 22.45 17.46
C ASN A 107 -23.34 22.62 17.75
N CYS A 108 -22.47 21.93 17.00
CA CYS A 108 -21.03 22.08 17.09
C CYS A 108 -20.59 23.43 16.50
N LYS A 109 -19.57 24.02 17.12
CA LYS A 109 -18.98 25.33 16.73
C LYS A 109 -17.46 25.32 16.81
N VAL A 110 -16.86 24.12 16.70
CA VAL A 110 -15.41 23.92 16.77
C VAL A 110 -14.76 24.50 15.50
N THR A 111 -14.21 25.69 15.62
CA THR A 111 -13.52 26.38 14.52
C THR A 111 -12.13 25.81 14.28
N THR A 112 -11.51 25.18 15.30
CA THR A 112 -10.15 24.64 15.24
C THR A 112 -10.15 23.18 15.69
N LEU A 113 -9.78 22.27 14.77
CA LEU A 113 -9.64 20.85 15.03
C LEU A 113 -8.19 20.42 14.86
N ARG A 114 -7.55 19.94 15.93
CA ARG A 114 -6.19 19.39 15.87
C ARG A 114 -6.21 17.90 16.17
N LEU A 115 -5.70 17.14 15.21
CA LEU A 115 -5.66 15.67 15.16
C LEU A 115 -4.22 15.22 14.82
N SER A 116 -3.22 16.00 15.21
CA SER A 116 -1.83 15.73 14.83
C SER A 116 -1.30 14.50 15.57
N ASP A 117 -0.49 13.65 14.94
CA ASP A 117 0.00 12.38 15.52
C ASP A 117 -1.12 11.43 16.04
N CYS A 118 -2.32 11.45 15.46
CA CYS A 118 -3.48 10.64 15.93
C CYS A 118 -3.59 9.22 15.36
N ILE A 119 -2.69 8.83 14.45
CA ILE A 119 -2.68 7.49 13.81
C ILE A 119 -4.02 7.21 13.08
N LEU A 120 -4.54 8.22 12.38
CA LEU A 120 -5.82 8.12 11.65
C LEU A 120 -5.74 7.14 10.47
N SER A 121 -6.75 6.28 10.34
CA SER A 121 -6.89 5.34 9.21
C SER A 121 -7.60 5.98 7.99
N LYS A 122 -7.57 5.30 6.84
CA LYS A 122 -8.36 5.70 5.65
C LYS A 122 -9.86 5.83 5.96
N THR A 123 -10.44 4.85 6.67
CA THR A 123 -11.84 4.83 7.11
C THR A 123 -12.18 6.05 7.98
N SER A 124 -11.25 6.42 8.85
CA SER A 124 -11.37 7.63 9.67
C SER A 124 -11.39 8.90 8.81
N LEU A 125 -10.62 8.94 7.72
CA LEU A 125 -10.56 10.08 6.79
C LEU A 125 -11.82 10.21 5.91
N ASP A 126 -12.43 9.10 5.48
CA ASP A 126 -13.72 9.14 4.78
C ASP A 126 -14.80 9.83 5.65
N SER A 127 -14.80 9.55 6.96
CA SER A 127 -15.67 10.23 7.94
C SER A 127 -15.26 11.68 8.21
N LEU A 128 -13.97 12.04 8.08
CA LEU A 128 -13.50 13.42 8.24
C LEU A 128 -13.94 14.33 7.09
N VAL A 129 -14.16 13.78 5.88
CA VAL A 129 -14.65 14.56 4.72
C VAL A 129 -16.03 15.16 4.98
N SER A 130 -16.90 14.53 5.80
CA SER A 130 -18.18 15.14 6.15
C SER A 130 -17.99 16.36 7.06
N VAL A 131 -17.02 16.34 7.96
CA VAL A 131 -16.64 17.47 8.82
C VAL A 131 -16.08 18.65 8.01
N LEU A 132 -15.39 18.40 6.89
CA LEU A 132 -14.96 19.48 5.97
C LEU A 132 -16.12 20.22 5.31
N ASN A 133 -17.32 19.62 5.25
CA ASN A 133 -18.53 20.26 4.74
C ASN A 133 -19.18 21.20 5.77
N ALA A 134 -18.76 21.14 7.05
CA ALA A 134 -19.29 21.98 8.10
C ALA A 134 -18.91 23.46 7.86
N ASP A 135 -19.87 24.36 8.04
CA ASP A 135 -19.74 25.79 7.76
C ASP A 135 -18.97 26.57 8.84
N HIS A 136 -18.56 25.90 9.92
CA HIS A 136 -17.92 26.50 11.09
C HIS A 136 -16.44 26.14 11.26
N LEU A 137 -15.94 25.08 10.62
CA LEU A 137 -14.53 24.67 10.74
C LEU A 137 -13.62 25.61 9.91
N MET A 138 -12.58 26.15 10.56
CA MET A 138 -11.65 27.14 10.00
C MET A 138 -10.20 26.65 9.98
N GLU A 139 -9.75 25.93 11.02
CA GLU A 139 -8.41 25.31 11.10
C GLU A 139 -8.50 23.79 11.28
N LEU A 140 -7.75 23.06 10.45
CA LEU A 140 -7.56 21.62 10.55
C LEU A 140 -6.07 21.28 10.56
N ASP A 141 -5.60 20.66 11.64
CA ASP A 141 -4.25 20.13 11.75
C ASP A 141 -4.29 18.60 11.76
N LEU A 142 -3.69 17.99 10.74
CA LEU A 142 -3.55 16.54 10.56
C LEU A 142 -2.09 16.11 10.54
N SER A 143 -1.16 16.97 10.96
CA SER A 143 0.29 16.73 10.86
C SER A 143 0.72 15.46 11.60
N GLY A 144 1.72 14.73 11.09
CA GLY A 144 2.22 13.49 11.69
C GLY A 144 1.39 12.23 11.41
N ASN A 145 0.21 12.35 10.78
CA ASN A 145 -0.58 11.19 10.35
C ASN A 145 0.01 10.56 9.08
N LYS A 146 1.08 9.77 9.23
CA LYS A 146 1.81 9.10 8.14
C LYS A 146 0.96 8.11 7.30
N TYR A 147 -0.17 7.70 7.83
CA TYR A 147 -1.17 6.84 7.18
C TYR A 147 -2.04 7.59 6.17
N LEU A 148 -2.02 8.91 6.18
CA LEU A 148 -2.84 9.76 5.33
C LEU A 148 -2.47 9.60 3.85
N ARG A 149 -1.17 9.72 3.50
CA ARG A 149 -0.62 9.56 2.15
C ARG A 149 -1.39 10.38 1.09
N ASP A 150 -1.14 10.08 -0.19
CA ASP A 150 -1.82 10.78 -1.30
C ASP A 150 -3.31 10.45 -1.40
N SER A 151 -3.73 9.24 -0.98
CA SER A 151 -5.14 8.83 -0.99
C SER A 151 -5.99 9.62 -0.01
N GLY A 152 -5.48 9.90 1.19
CA GLY A 152 -6.11 10.78 2.16
C GLY A 152 -6.13 12.24 1.70
N VAL A 153 -5.04 12.75 1.11
CA VAL A 153 -5.04 14.10 0.52
C VAL A 153 -6.04 14.21 -0.64
N LYS A 154 -6.24 13.16 -1.44
CA LYS A 154 -7.26 13.13 -2.49
C LYS A 154 -8.67 13.33 -1.91
N LEU A 155 -9.03 12.57 -0.88
CA LEU A 155 -10.31 12.66 -0.17
C LEU A 155 -10.51 14.06 0.46
N LEU A 156 -9.50 14.56 1.17
CA LEU A 156 -9.52 15.93 1.71
C LEU A 156 -9.67 16.97 0.60
N SER A 157 -8.96 16.81 -0.52
CA SER A 157 -9.01 17.72 -1.67
C SER A 157 -10.37 17.73 -2.34
N ASP A 158 -11.07 16.60 -2.40
CA ASP A 158 -12.43 16.51 -2.91
C ASP A 158 -13.43 17.19 -1.95
N GLY A 159 -13.29 17.00 -0.63
CA GLY A 159 -14.03 17.75 0.39
C GLY A 159 -13.80 19.26 0.34
N LEU A 160 -12.54 19.68 0.10
CA LEU A 160 -12.18 21.09 -0.10
C LEU A 160 -12.83 21.74 -1.33
N ARG A 161 -13.39 20.97 -2.29
CA ARG A 161 -14.15 21.54 -3.42
C ARG A 161 -15.58 21.91 -3.04
N ASN A 162 -16.10 21.42 -1.91
CA ASN A 162 -17.45 21.72 -1.47
C ASN A 162 -17.58 23.21 -1.08
N ARG A 163 -18.60 23.90 -1.62
CA ARG A 163 -18.82 25.34 -1.41
C ARG A 163 -19.38 25.70 -0.02
N TYR A 164 -19.77 24.73 0.80
CA TYR A 164 -20.28 25.00 2.16
C TYR A 164 -19.19 25.10 3.23
N GLY A 165 -18.09 24.33 3.08
CA GLY A 165 -17.00 24.30 4.05
C GLY A 165 -16.22 25.61 4.11
N ARG A 166 -15.82 26.06 5.30
CA ARG A 166 -15.14 27.36 5.51
C ARG A 166 -13.67 27.29 5.90
N LEU A 167 -13.02 26.14 5.70
CA LEU A 167 -11.62 25.95 6.07
C LEU A 167 -10.73 27.08 5.50
N ARG A 168 -9.78 27.54 6.33
CA ARG A 168 -8.77 28.55 6.01
C ARG A 168 -7.37 28.05 6.32
N THR A 169 -7.17 27.25 7.36
CA THR A 169 -5.88 26.66 7.68
C THR A 169 -5.93 25.14 7.54
N LEU A 170 -4.97 24.59 6.78
CA LEU A 170 -4.76 23.15 6.62
C LEU A 170 -3.28 22.80 6.85
N ARG A 171 -3.00 22.00 7.87
CA ARG A 171 -1.64 21.49 8.15
C ARG A 171 -1.57 19.98 7.94
N LEU A 172 -0.65 19.57 7.06
CA LEU A 172 -0.41 18.20 6.62
C LEU A 172 1.09 17.86 6.71
N SER A 173 1.78 18.44 7.70
CA SER A 173 3.22 18.27 7.86
C SER A 173 3.55 16.83 8.28
N SER A 174 4.58 16.20 7.69
CA SER A 174 4.97 14.80 8.01
C SER A 174 3.85 13.75 7.82
N CYS A 175 3.01 13.89 6.78
CA CYS A 175 1.90 12.98 6.46
C CYS A 175 2.23 11.90 5.41
N ASN A 176 3.52 11.76 5.04
CA ASN A 176 4.01 10.83 4.01
C ASN A 176 3.39 11.10 2.61
N LEU A 177 3.38 12.38 2.22
CA LEU A 177 2.85 12.84 0.93
C LEU A 177 3.91 12.79 -0.18
N SER A 178 3.48 12.55 -1.42
CA SER A 178 4.30 12.64 -2.64
C SER A 178 3.88 13.82 -3.52
N GLU A 179 4.47 13.92 -4.72
CA GLU A 179 4.04 14.84 -5.77
C GLU A 179 2.55 14.74 -6.14
N ASN A 180 1.91 13.56 -5.98
CA ASN A 180 0.49 13.37 -6.31
C ASN A 180 -0.43 14.20 -5.42
N SER A 181 -0.13 14.29 -4.11
CA SER A 181 -0.82 15.17 -3.16
C SER A 181 -0.84 16.62 -3.62
N CYS A 182 0.29 17.12 -4.15
CA CYS A 182 0.36 18.48 -4.69
C CYS A 182 -0.58 18.67 -5.89
N GLY A 183 -0.74 17.66 -6.75
CA GLY A 183 -1.71 17.68 -7.85
C GLY A 183 -3.16 17.77 -7.39
N TYR A 184 -3.55 17.00 -6.36
CA TYR A 184 -4.91 17.04 -5.80
C TYR A 184 -5.23 18.38 -5.14
N LEU A 185 -4.30 18.90 -4.32
CA LEU A 185 -4.44 20.22 -3.67
C LEU A 185 -4.46 21.36 -4.70
N ALA A 186 -3.59 21.32 -5.72
CA ALA A 186 -3.61 22.30 -6.81
C ALA A 186 -4.95 22.30 -7.56
N SER A 187 -5.56 21.12 -7.77
CA SER A 187 -6.89 21.01 -8.38
C SER A 187 -7.98 21.57 -7.47
N ALA A 188 -7.93 21.32 -6.16
CA ALA A 188 -8.84 21.92 -5.19
C ALA A 188 -8.75 23.46 -5.20
N ILE A 189 -7.54 24.02 -5.05
CA ILE A 189 -7.29 25.47 -5.09
C ILE A 189 -7.73 26.09 -6.43
N LYS A 190 -7.53 25.42 -7.58
CA LYS A 190 -8.06 25.90 -8.87
C LYS A 190 -9.59 25.95 -8.89
N SER A 191 -10.25 24.93 -8.35
CA SER A 191 -11.72 24.80 -8.36
C SER A 191 -12.42 25.72 -7.36
N ARG A 192 -11.80 25.96 -6.20
CA ARG A 192 -12.32 26.83 -5.13
C ARG A 192 -11.16 27.66 -4.53
N PRO A 193 -10.85 28.82 -5.11
CA PRO A 193 -9.63 29.57 -4.79
C PRO A 193 -9.58 30.19 -3.39
N ASP A 194 -10.72 30.26 -2.70
CA ASP A 194 -10.92 30.72 -1.32
C ASP A 194 -10.94 29.58 -0.27
N CYS A 195 -10.61 28.34 -0.66
CA CYS A 195 -10.73 27.16 0.21
C CYS A 195 -9.62 26.97 1.26
N VAL A 196 -8.48 27.68 1.13
CA VAL A 196 -7.34 27.63 2.07
C VAL A 196 -6.56 28.95 1.98
N GLU A 197 -6.21 29.52 3.14
CA GLU A 197 -5.31 30.66 3.36
C GLU A 197 -3.94 30.27 3.97
N GLU A 198 -3.88 29.17 4.71
CA GLU A 198 -2.62 28.65 5.27
C GLU A 198 -2.47 27.18 4.95
N LEU A 199 -1.44 26.84 4.17
CA LEU A 199 -1.13 25.48 3.76
C LEU A 199 0.29 25.10 4.24
N ASP A 200 0.37 24.11 5.12
CA ASP A 200 1.63 23.52 5.59
C ASP A 200 1.77 22.10 5.07
N LEU A 201 2.75 21.87 4.18
CA LEU A 201 3.10 20.56 3.62
C LEU A 201 4.52 20.12 4.02
N SER A 202 5.10 20.75 5.04
CA SER A 202 6.49 20.51 5.47
C SER A 202 6.76 19.03 5.80
N LEU A 203 8.03 18.61 5.79
CA LEU A 203 8.47 17.24 6.14
C LEU A 203 7.83 16.13 5.28
N ASN A 204 7.49 16.41 4.02
CA ASN A 204 6.97 15.44 3.04
C ASN A 204 7.85 15.39 1.79
N ASN A 205 8.00 14.23 1.13
CA ASN A 205 8.84 14.08 -0.06
C ASN A 205 8.12 14.52 -1.33
N LEU A 206 7.82 15.83 -1.44
CA LEU A 206 7.02 16.40 -2.55
C LEU A 206 7.81 16.51 -3.87
N GLN A 207 9.13 16.67 -3.77
CA GLN A 207 10.04 16.85 -4.92
C GLN A 207 9.72 18.07 -5.80
N ASP A 208 10.56 18.35 -6.80
CA ASP A 208 10.32 19.44 -7.75
C ASP A 208 9.07 19.21 -8.62
N SER A 209 8.69 17.95 -8.87
CA SER A 209 7.47 17.55 -9.59
C SER A 209 6.20 17.98 -8.85
N GLY A 210 6.13 17.76 -7.54
CA GLY A 210 5.03 18.22 -6.70
C GLY A 210 4.92 19.74 -6.68
N ILE A 211 6.04 20.45 -6.49
CA ILE A 211 6.03 21.92 -6.47
C ILE A 211 5.67 22.52 -7.84
N LYS A 212 6.02 21.87 -8.96
CA LYS A 212 5.52 22.26 -10.28
C LYS A 212 3.99 22.22 -10.35
N LEU A 213 3.38 21.10 -9.92
CA LEU A 213 1.93 20.92 -9.90
C LEU A 213 1.24 21.93 -8.96
N LEU A 214 1.78 22.11 -7.74
CA LEU A 214 1.25 23.07 -6.77
C LEU A 214 1.34 24.51 -7.30
N SER A 215 2.47 24.88 -7.92
CA SER A 215 2.67 26.19 -8.53
C SER A 215 1.67 26.48 -9.64
N ASP A 216 1.24 25.48 -10.41
CA ASP A 216 0.17 25.65 -11.40
C ASP A 216 -1.20 25.94 -10.76
N GLY A 217 -1.43 25.51 -9.51
CA GLY A 217 -2.56 25.93 -8.68
C GLY A 217 -2.44 27.38 -8.21
N LEU A 218 -1.28 27.74 -7.65
CA LEU A 218 -0.99 29.08 -7.14
C LEU A 218 -1.03 30.17 -8.24
N LYS A 219 -0.76 29.82 -9.51
CA LYS A 219 -0.93 30.72 -10.66
C LYS A 219 -2.39 31.13 -10.94
N SER A 220 -3.38 30.46 -10.35
CA SER A 220 -4.79 30.87 -10.48
C SER A 220 -4.97 32.30 -9.97
N PRO A 221 -5.54 33.24 -10.75
CA PRO A 221 -5.60 34.66 -10.40
C PRO A 221 -6.49 34.95 -9.18
N TYR A 222 -7.30 33.97 -8.77
CA TYR A 222 -8.19 34.06 -7.62
C TYR A 222 -7.63 33.35 -6.38
N CYS A 223 -6.46 32.68 -6.45
CA CYS A 223 -5.83 32.06 -5.28
C CYS A 223 -5.70 33.09 -4.15
N GLU A 224 -6.38 32.84 -3.02
CA GLU A 224 -6.36 33.75 -1.86
C GLU A 224 -5.27 33.40 -0.83
N LEU A 225 -4.47 32.34 -1.04
CA LEU A 225 -3.70 31.65 0.00
C LEU A 225 -3.05 32.59 1.04
N LYS A 226 -1.89 33.19 0.75
CA LYS A 226 -0.99 33.95 1.67
C LYS A 226 0.08 33.08 2.33
N THR A 227 -0.23 32.03 3.11
CA THR A 227 0.82 31.28 3.84
C THR A 227 1.10 29.91 3.24
N LEU A 228 2.36 29.68 2.83
CA LEU A 228 2.83 28.41 2.28
C LEU A 228 4.11 27.94 2.98
N ARG A 229 4.07 26.77 3.63
CA ARG A 229 5.24 26.13 4.25
C ARG A 229 5.59 24.82 3.54
N LEU A 230 6.84 24.74 3.09
CA LEU A 230 7.44 23.63 2.33
C LEU A 230 8.81 23.26 2.91
N ASN A 231 8.94 23.33 4.24
CA ASN A 231 10.19 23.08 4.93
C ASN A 231 10.58 21.59 4.81
N SER A 232 11.83 21.30 4.43
CA SER A 232 12.35 19.93 4.30
C SER A 232 11.50 19.04 3.37
N CYS A 233 11.13 19.56 2.20
CA CYS A 233 10.29 18.89 1.22
C CYS A 233 11.05 18.20 0.06
N ASN A 234 12.37 18.04 0.22
CA ASN A 234 13.29 17.51 -0.81
C ASN A 234 13.29 18.34 -2.11
N LEU A 235 13.29 19.67 -1.96
CA LEU A 235 13.27 20.62 -3.09
C LEU A 235 14.69 20.98 -3.56
N SER A 236 14.84 21.18 -4.87
CA SER A 236 16.07 21.69 -5.49
C SER A 236 15.91 23.12 -6.01
N GLU A 237 16.94 23.65 -6.67
CA GLU A 237 16.90 24.90 -7.43
C GLU A 237 15.72 25.02 -8.43
N ASN A 238 15.24 23.92 -9.01
CA ASN A 238 14.12 23.96 -9.97
C ASN A 238 12.81 24.41 -9.30
N SER A 239 12.56 23.99 -8.06
CA SER A 239 11.38 24.40 -7.28
C SER A 239 11.31 25.91 -7.10
N CYS A 240 12.46 26.58 -6.90
CA CYS A 240 12.50 28.04 -6.84
C CYS A 240 12.03 28.69 -8.15
N GLY A 241 12.33 28.11 -9.31
CA GLY A 241 11.84 28.59 -10.61
C GLY A 241 10.32 28.48 -10.77
N PHE A 242 9.72 27.37 -10.33
CA PHE A 242 8.26 27.19 -10.36
C PHE A 242 7.54 28.16 -9.42
N LEU A 243 8.04 28.32 -8.19
CA LEU A 243 7.49 29.26 -7.21
C LEU A 243 7.68 30.72 -7.65
N ALA A 244 8.84 31.08 -8.21
CA ALA A 244 9.06 32.41 -8.80
C ALA A 244 8.09 32.71 -9.94
N SER A 245 7.77 31.71 -10.77
CA SER A 245 6.74 31.84 -11.80
C SER A 245 5.35 32.04 -11.18
N ALA A 246 4.99 31.30 -10.12
CA ALA A 246 3.71 31.50 -9.43
C ALA A 246 3.58 32.90 -8.82
N ILE A 247 4.60 33.38 -8.10
CA ILE A 247 4.66 34.73 -7.50
C ILE A 247 4.59 35.85 -8.57
N LYS A 248 5.16 35.61 -9.77
CA LYS A 248 5.03 36.54 -10.90
C LYS A 248 3.60 36.57 -11.47
N SER A 249 2.94 35.41 -11.55
CA SER A 249 1.60 35.27 -12.17
C SER A 249 0.46 35.69 -11.24
N ASN A 250 0.46 35.25 -9.97
CA ASN A 250 -0.44 35.74 -8.94
C ASN A 250 0.38 36.33 -7.76
N PRO A 251 0.60 37.65 -7.75
CA PRO A 251 1.41 38.31 -6.73
C PRO A 251 0.73 38.48 -5.36
N TYR A 252 -0.56 38.13 -5.25
CA TYR A 252 -1.36 38.22 -4.01
C TYR A 252 -1.50 36.87 -3.29
N CYS A 253 -1.22 35.76 -3.95
CA CYS A 253 -1.41 34.39 -3.45
C CYS A 253 -0.36 33.95 -2.40
N VAL A 254 0.73 34.70 -2.17
CA VAL A 254 1.72 34.36 -1.11
C VAL A 254 2.27 35.62 -0.41
N GLU A 255 2.04 35.72 0.89
CA GLU A 255 2.59 36.71 1.83
C GLU A 255 3.66 36.10 2.77
N GLU A 256 3.53 34.83 3.15
CA GLU A 256 4.55 34.07 3.90
C GLU A 256 5.01 32.83 3.11
N LEU A 257 6.32 32.69 2.95
CA LEU A 257 6.93 31.53 2.30
C LEU A 257 8.07 30.96 3.14
N ASP A 258 7.96 29.69 3.51
CA ASP A 258 9.03 28.94 4.18
C ASP A 258 9.50 27.79 3.28
N LEU A 259 10.76 27.87 2.83
CA LEU A 259 11.45 26.84 2.04
C LEU A 259 12.65 26.25 2.78
N SER A 260 12.74 26.43 4.09
CA SER A 260 13.89 26.02 4.92
C SER A 260 14.20 24.52 4.79
N LEU A 261 15.46 24.13 5.06
CA LEU A 261 15.96 22.75 5.03
C LEU A 261 15.82 22.05 3.66
N ASN A 262 15.86 22.81 2.56
CA ASN A 262 15.89 22.30 1.18
C ASN A 262 17.21 22.63 0.48
N LYS A 263 17.58 21.86 -0.56
CA LYS A 263 18.87 22.02 -1.27
C LYS A 263 18.76 23.04 -2.40
N LEU A 264 18.35 24.26 -2.07
CA LEU A 264 18.02 25.29 -3.05
C LEU A 264 19.26 25.88 -3.74
N GLN A 265 20.35 26.04 -2.98
CA GLN A 265 21.62 26.61 -3.45
C GLN A 265 21.50 28.04 -4.03
N ASP A 266 22.63 28.64 -4.40
CA ASP A 266 22.65 29.98 -5.00
C ASP A 266 21.91 30.04 -6.34
N SER A 267 21.88 28.95 -7.11
CA SER A 267 21.11 28.82 -8.35
C SER A 267 19.60 28.97 -8.11
N GLY A 268 19.05 28.25 -7.12
CA GLY A 268 17.65 28.39 -6.73
C GLY A 268 17.32 29.78 -6.20
N ILE A 269 18.18 30.35 -5.35
CA ILE A 269 17.93 31.70 -4.82
C ILE A 269 17.99 32.77 -5.90
N LYS A 270 18.83 32.65 -6.93
CA LYS A 270 18.79 33.54 -8.11
C LYS A 270 17.43 33.49 -8.82
N LEU A 271 16.90 32.28 -9.06
CA LEU A 271 15.58 32.09 -9.68
C LEU A 271 14.44 32.67 -8.80
N LEU A 272 14.48 32.42 -7.49
CA LEU A 272 13.51 32.97 -6.54
C LEU A 272 13.57 34.51 -6.49
N SER A 273 14.78 35.07 -6.48
CA SER A 273 15.05 36.51 -6.48
C SER A 273 14.46 37.20 -7.72
N ASP A 274 14.50 36.55 -8.88
CA ASP A 274 13.82 37.06 -10.08
C ASP A 274 12.29 37.08 -9.93
N GLY A 275 11.71 36.21 -9.11
CA GLY A 275 10.31 36.27 -8.65
C GLY A 275 10.05 37.53 -7.81
N LEU A 276 10.87 37.76 -6.79
CA LEU A 276 10.74 38.86 -5.83
C LEU A 276 10.90 40.25 -6.47
N LYS A 277 11.66 40.37 -7.57
CA LYS A 277 11.75 41.59 -8.39
C LYS A 277 10.41 42.02 -9.01
N SER A 278 9.40 41.15 -9.10
CA SER A 278 8.07 41.49 -9.62
C SER A 278 7.45 42.66 -8.84
N GLN A 279 7.10 43.75 -9.53
CA GLN A 279 6.60 44.98 -8.90
C GLN A 279 5.40 44.74 -7.97
N TYR A 280 4.59 43.72 -8.26
CA TYR A 280 3.39 43.40 -7.51
C TYR A 280 3.61 42.50 -6.29
N CYS A 281 4.74 41.79 -6.17
CA CYS A 281 4.99 40.78 -5.13
C CYS A 281 4.72 41.32 -3.70
N LYS A 282 3.84 40.62 -2.96
CA LYS A 282 3.38 40.96 -1.59
C LYS A 282 3.99 40.11 -0.47
N LEU A 283 5.11 39.43 -0.74
CA LEU A 283 5.79 38.63 0.26
C LEU A 283 6.29 39.51 1.43
N LYS A 284 5.77 39.25 2.64
CA LYS A 284 6.12 39.90 3.91
C LYS A 284 7.14 39.08 4.70
N THR A 285 7.10 37.75 4.55
CA THR A 285 7.91 36.81 5.33
C THR A 285 8.57 35.80 4.41
N LEU A 286 9.90 35.68 4.48
CA LEU A 286 10.69 34.70 3.72
C LEU A 286 11.64 33.95 4.66
N ARG A 287 11.48 32.62 4.75
CA ARG A 287 12.33 31.74 5.57
C ARG A 287 13.08 30.76 4.68
N LEU A 288 14.40 30.79 4.78
CA LEU A 288 15.38 30.09 3.94
C LEU A 288 16.48 29.47 4.82
N VAL A 289 16.11 28.93 5.98
CA VAL A 289 17.05 28.41 6.98
C VAL A 289 17.71 27.12 6.47
N ASN A 290 19.05 27.01 6.56
CA ASN A 290 19.80 25.84 6.07
C ASN A 290 19.49 25.47 4.60
N CYS A 291 19.54 26.44 3.67
CA CYS A 291 19.22 26.24 2.25
C CYS A 291 20.44 26.13 1.31
N LEU A 292 21.65 25.98 1.88
CA LEU A 292 22.95 25.94 1.17
C LEU A 292 23.24 27.23 0.38
N ILE A 293 22.86 28.38 0.94
CA ILE A 293 23.07 29.70 0.34
C ILE A 293 24.46 30.23 0.72
N SER A 294 25.19 30.78 -0.24
CA SER A 294 26.45 31.50 -0.01
C SER A 294 26.27 33.02 -0.20
N ASP A 295 27.37 33.77 -0.11
CA ASP A 295 27.40 35.20 -0.43
C ASP A 295 26.86 35.52 -1.84
N GLU A 296 26.96 34.59 -2.80
CA GLU A 296 26.46 34.82 -4.17
C GLU A 296 24.93 34.81 -4.24
N GLY A 297 24.27 33.82 -3.64
CA GLY A 297 22.80 33.77 -3.53
C GLY A 297 22.28 34.88 -2.61
N CYS A 298 23.01 35.20 -1.55
CA CYS A 298 22.73 36.35 -0.69
C CYS A 298 22.74 37.68 -1.49
N ALA A 299 23.76 37.91 -2.31
CA ALA A 299 23.85 39.08 -3.17
C ALA A 299 22.70 39.17 -4.18
N ALA A 300 22.28 38.05 -4.76
CA ALA A 300 21.12 38.00 -5.65
C ALA A 300 19.82 38.40 -4.93
N LEU A 301 19.62 37.92 -3.70
CA LEU A 301 18.46 38.24 -2.86
C LEU A 301 18.48 39.71 -2.42
N VAL A 302 19.61 40.22 -1.93
CA VAL A 302 19.79 41.63 -1.55
C VAL A 302 19.53 42.54 -2.76
N SER A 303 20.06 42.20 -3.93
CA SER A 303 19.81 42.96 -5.17
C SER A 303 18.31 43.01 -5.52
N ALA A 304 17.58 41.90 -5.39
CA ALA A 304 16.14 41.88 -5.58
C ALA A 304 15.40 42.76 -4.57
N LEU A 305 15.80 42.73 -3.28
CA LEU A 305 15.19 43.52 -2.21
C LEU A 305 15.51 45.03 -2.29
N GLN A 306 16.64 45.40 -2.91
CA GLN A 306 17.01 46.79 -3.20
C GLN A 306 16.38 47.32 -4.51
N SER A 307 16.00 46.45 -5.45
CA SER A 307 15.53 46.87 -6.78
C SER A 307 14.22 47.69 -6.78
N LYS A 308 13.44 47.59 -5.69
CA LYS A 308 12.20 48.32 -5.44
C LYS A 308 11.94 48.36 -3.93
N PRO A 309 11.09 49.26 -3.40
CA PRO A 309 10.64 49.16 -2.00
C PRO A 309 9.87 47.85 -1.78
N SER A 310 10.56 46.85 -1.25
CA SER A 310 10.01 45.53 -0.92
C SER A 310 8.95 45.63 0.18
N ASP A 311 7.94 44.78 0.14
CA ASP A 311 6.99 44.61 1.25
C ASP A 311 7.48 43.60 2.30
N LEU A 312 8.68 43.02 2.10
CA LEU A 312 9.29 42.05 3.01
C LEU A 312 9.66 42.70 4.36
N THR A 313 9.08 42.17 5.43
CA THR A 313 9.30 42.59 6.83
C THR A 313 10.09 41.56 7.65
N GLU A 314 10.07 40.29 7.29
CA GLU A 314 10.85 39.22 7.94
C GLU A 314 11.69 38.45 6.92
N LEU A 315 12.98 38.31 7.22
CA LEU A 315 13.91 37.46 6.47
C LEU A 315 14.70 36.57 7.42
N ASP A 316 14.66 35.27 7.21
CA ASP A 316 15.44 34.28 7.97
C ASP A 316 16.38 33.51 7.03
N LEU A 317 17.68 33.74 7.19
CA LEU A 317 18.79 33.14 6.45
C LEU A 317 19.73 32.35 7.38
N SER A 318 19.27 31.98 8.58
CA SER A 318 20.05 31.22 9.57
C SER A 318 20.58 29.88 9.01
N GLY A 319 21.73 29.40 9.46
CA GLY A 319 22.30 28.11 9.02
C GLY A 319 22.79 28.05 7.56
N ASN A 320 22.95 29.19 6.89
CA ASN A 320 23.55 29.27 5.55
C ASN A 320 25.05 29.58 5.61
N GLU A 321 25.77 29.38 4.50
CA GLU A 321 27.22 29.53 4.39
C GLU A 321 27.62 30.97 4.03
N LEU A 322 27.02 31.94 4.71
CA LEU A 322 27.33 33.36 4.55
C LEU A 322 28.68 33.69 5.21
N GLN A 323 29.51 34.45 4.50
CA GLN A 323 30.77 35.01 5.00
C GLN A 323 30.64 36.53 5.11
N ASP A 324 31.74 37.21 5.41
CA ASP A 324 31.80 38.65 5.60
C ASP A 324 31.14 39.43 4.45
N GLN A 325 31.26 38.98 3.19
CA GLN A 325 30.69 39.68 2.04
C GLN A 325 29.15 39.62 2.02
N GLY A 326 28.54 38.46 2.27
CA GLY A 326 27.08 38.33 2.37
C GLY A 326 26.52 39.06 3.59
N MET A 327 27.20 38.95 4.73
CA MET A 327 26.85 39.67 5.95
C MET A 327 26.88 41.19 5.75
N ASN A 328 27.95 41.73 5.16
CA ASN A 328 28.05 43.16 4.84
C ASN A 328 26.93 43.63 3.88
N LEU A 329 26.55 42.83 2.89
CA LEU A 329 25.44 43.14 1.99
C LEU A 329 24.08 43.18 2.72
N LEU A 330 23.86 42.29 3.69
CA LEU A 330 22.65 42.28 4.51
C LEU A 330 22.60 43.45 5.50
N PHE A 331 23.72 43.82 6.14
CA PHE A 331 23.77 45.02 6.98
C PHE A 331 23.53 46.28 6.16
N ALA A 332 24.16 46.43 4.99
CA ALA A 332 23.91 47.55 4.07
C ALA A 332 22.47 47.59 3.55
N LEU A 333 21.84 46.43 3.29
CA LEU A 333 20.41 46.34 2.98
C LEU A 333 19.57 46.89 4.14
N VAL A 334 19.85 46.47 5.37
CA VAL A 334 19.09 46.94 6.55
C VAL A 334 19.28 48.45 6.74
N GLU A 335 20.50 48.96 6.66
CA GLU A 335 20.81 50.39 6.81
C GLU A 335 20.16 51.30 5.75
N SER A 336 19.76 50.75 4.60
CA SER A 336 19.05 51.50 3.55
C SER A 336 17.72 52.10 4.07
N PRO A 337 17.42 53.38 3.77
CA PRO A 337 16.19 54.04 4.21
C PRO A 337 14.91 53.41 3.63
N ASP A 338 15.01 52.75 2.47
CA ASP A 338 13.87 52.11 1.79
C ASP A 338 13.58 50.68 2.31
N CYS A 339 14.40 50.17 3.25
CA CYS A 339 14.32 48.80 3.74
C CYS A 339 13.23 48.62 4.82
N LYS A 340 12.14 47.93 4.45
CA LYS A 340 11.02 47.61 5.37
C LYS A 340 11.26 46.41 6.30
N LEU A 341 12.41 45.74 6.21
CA LEU A 341 12.73 44.62 7.10
C LEU A 341 12.68 45.09 8.57
N LYS A 342 11.80 44.45 9.33
CA LYS A 342 11.66 44.59 10.79
C LYS A 342 12.49 43.56 11.52
N MET A 343 12.53 42.34 10.97
CA MET A 343 13.29 41.21 11.50
C MET A 343 14.23 40.65 10.44
N LEU A 344 15.52 40.56 10.77
CA LEU A 344 16.52 39.79 10.02
C LEU A 344 17.17 38.79 10.97
N ARG A 345 17.25 37.52 10.55
CA ARG A 345 17.97 36.46 11.25
C ARG A 345 19.04 35.84 10.36
N VAL A 346 20.24 35.75 10.89
CA VAL A 346 21.45 35.16 10.27
C VAL A 346 22.32 34.55 11.35
N GLU A 347 23.20 33.60 10.99
CA GLU A 347 24.17 33.04 11.94
C GLU A 347 25.60 33.53 11.63
N GLU A 348 26.31 33.98 12.66
CA GLU A 348 27.75 34.24 12.61
C GLU A 348 28.47 33.20 13.48
N GLY A 349 29.04 32.17 12.84
CA GLY A 349 29.80 31.08 13.46
C GLY A 349 28.97 30.11 14.31
N ARG A 350 28.50 30.56 15.47
CA ARG A 350 27.58 29.84 16.39
C ARG A 350 26.49 30.75 16.98
N ASN A 351 26.54 32.05 16.69
CA ASN A 351 25.66 33.04 17.27
C ASN A 351 24.55 33.36 16.28
N LEU A 352 23.30 33.15 16.68
CA LEU A 352 22.15 33.66 15.95
C LEU A 352 22.05 35.17 16.17
N ILE A 353 22.30 35.95 15.11
CA ILE A 353 22.09 37.40 15.11
C ILE A 353 20.64 37.64 14.71
N THR A 354 19.88 38.27 15.60
CA THR A 354 18.52 38.76 15.30
C THR A 354 18.53 40.28 15.39
N LEU A 355 18.36 40.95 14.25
CA LEU A 355 18.07 42.37 14.20
C LEU A 355 16.56 42.56 14.27
N ASP A 356 16.09 43.24 15.32
CA ASP A 356 14.68 43.55 15.55
C ASP A 356 14.49 45.06 15.71
N ARG A 357 13.95 45.70 14.67
CA ARG A 357 13.70 47.15 14.63
C ARG A 357 12.48 47.58 15.43
N THR A 358 11.61 46.65 15.85
CA THR A 358 10.37 47.00 16.56
C THR A 358 10.59 47.35 18.03
N LYS A 359 11.71 46.88 18.60
CA LYS A 359 12.05 47.10 20.01
C LYS A 359 12.67 48.46 20.33
N SER A 360 12.93 49.32 19.33
CA SER A 360 13.57 50.63 19.57
C SER A 360 12.60 51.77 19.89
N SER A 361 11.27 51.56 19.86
CA SER A 361 10.29 52.65 19.91
C SER A 361 9.48 52.79 21.20
N HIS A 362 9.57 51.86 22.17
CA HIS A 362 8.78 51.91 23.41
C HIS A 362 9.61 51.72 24.70
N SER A 363 9.20 52.45 25.74
CA SER A 363 9.76 52.54 27.12
C SER A 363 11.20 53.06 27.26
N ALA A 364 11.35 54.39 27.30
CA ALA A 364 12.49 55.04 27.93
C ALA A 364 12.26 55.20 29.45
N THR A 365 12.37 54.10 30.23
CA THR A 365 12.63 54.15 31.69
C THR A 365 13.10 52.82 32.27
N GLN A 366 14.23 52.86 33.00
CA GLN A 366 14.88 51.81 33.80
C GLN A 366 15.66 50.68 33.07
N PRO A 367 16.77 50.18 33.66
CA PRO A 367 17.76 49.40 32.92
C PRO A 367 17.70 47.89 33.19
N ALA A 368 17.56 47.09 32.12
CA ALA A 368 17.69 45.63 32.18
C ALA A 368 18.79 45.13 31.22
N GLN A 369 19.92 44.76 31.81
CA GLN A 369 20.93 43.79 31.36
C GLN A 369 21.28 43.68 29.85
N ARG A 370 22.36 44.39 29.48
CA ARG A 370 23.37 44.05 28.45
C ARG A 370 22.90 43.27 27.21
N GLN A 371 22.40 44.01 26.24
CA GLN A 371 22.95 43.90 24.88
C GLN A 371 24.39 44.45 24.87
N THR A 372 25.21 43.97 23.94
CA THR A 372 26.37 44.71 23.42
C THR A 372 26.47 44.53 21.91
N SER A 373 25.91 45.49 21.17
CA SER A 373 26.58 45.98 19.96
C SER A 373 27.57 47.07 20.38
N ILE A 374 28.78 47.08 19.83
CA ILE A 374 29.71 48.22 19.95
C ILE A 374 30.44 48.38 18.60
N PHE A 375 30.41 49.59 18.06
CA PHE A 375 31.28 50.03 16.97
C PHE A 375 32.69 50.29 17.52
N THR A 376 33.74 49.81 16.84
CA THR A 376 35.14 50.18 17.10
C THR A 376 35.86 50.64 15.83
N THR A 377 36.85 51.51 15.99
CA THR A 377 37.47 52.28 14.90
C THR A 377 38.49 51.45 14.09
N PRO A 378 38.78 51.85 12.83
CA PRO A 378 39.59 51.03 11.90
C PRO A 378 40.99 50.64 12.40
N ASP A 379 41.64 51.51 13.18
CA ASP A 379 43.03 51.31 13.61
C ASP A 379 43.20 50.27 14.74
N GLU A 380 42.17 50.03 15.56
CA GLU A 380 42.20 48.98 16.60
C GLU A 380 41.84 47.60 16.03
N LEU A 381 40.98 47.58 15.01
CA LEU A 381 40.56 46.38 14.29
C LEU A 381 41.72 45.64 13.60
N LEU A 382 42.76 46.38 13.18
CA LEU A 382 43.95 45.81 12.53
C LEU A 382 44.88 45.08 13.52
N GLU A 383 44.91 45.51 14.78
CA GLU A 383 45.74 44.92 15.84
C GLU A 383 45.04 43.69 16.45
N GLU A 384 43.71 43.70 16.59
CA GLU A 384 42.92 42.51 16.95
C GLU A 384 42.98 41.42 15.86
N GLN A 385 42.88 41.79 14.57
CA GLN A 385 43.02 40.84 13.48
C GLN A 385 44.40 40.16 13.41
N ARG A 386 45.47 40.81 13.92
CA ARG A 386 46.79 40.17 14.07
C ARG A 386 46.77 39.11 15.18
N GLN A 387 46.21 39.42 16.35
CA GLN A 387 46.18 38.49 17.50
C GLN A 387 45.22 37.30 17.28
N LEU A 388 44.11 37.50 16.56
CA LEU A 388 43.17 36.43 16.22
C LEU A 388 43.69 35.48 15.13
N LYS A 389 44.52 35.95 14.20
CA LYS A 389 45.13 35.10 13.15
C LYS A 389 46.12 34.09 13.72
N GLU A 390 46.86 34.43 14.78
CA GLU A 390 47.82 33.51 15.41
C GLU A 390 47.17 32.41 16.26
N THR A 391 45.94 32.61 16.75
CA THR A 391 45.27 31.70 17.69
C THR A 391 44.17 30.84 17.08
N THR A 392 43.54 31.26 15.98
CA THR A 392 42.38 30.56 15.38
C THR A 392 42.71 29.67 14.17
N GLY A 393 43.76 30.01 13.40
CA GLY A 393 44.04 29.42 12.08
C GLY A 393 44.18 27.90 12.03
N SER A 394 44.67 27.26 13.09
CA SER A 394 44.83 25.80 13.12
C SER A 394 43.54 25.02 13.42
N ARG A 395 42.58 25.61 14.16
CA ARG A 395 41.36 24.91 14.63
C ARG A 395 40.16 25.08 13.71
N SER A 396 40.07 26.17 12.95
CA SER A 396 39.09 26.35 11.88
C SER A 396 39.39 25.42 10.71
N GLU A 397 40.63 25.45 10.19
CA GLU A 397 41.07 24.59 9.09
C GLU A 397 40.86 23.10 9.39
N HIS A 398 41.24 22.61 10.58
CA HIS A 398 41.02 21.20 10.92
C HIS A 398 39.55 20.80 11.00
N ARG A 399 38.64 21.72 11.34
CA ARG A 399 37.18 21.46 11.37
C ARG A 399 36.55 21.54 9.99
N VAL A 400 36.95 22.50 9.16
CA VAL A 400 36.54 22.59 7.75
C VAL A 400 37.06 21.37 6.99
N ARG A 401 38.35 21.00 7.14
CA ARG A 401 38.91 19.77 6.57
C ARG A 401 38.21 18.51 7.07
N ARG A 402 37.76 18.44 8.34
CA ARG A 402 37.03 17.25 8.85
C ARG A 402 35.57 17.19 8.38
N ARG A 403 34.85 18.31 8.28
CA ARG A 403 33.50 18.35 7.66
C ARG A 403 33.57 18.09 6.17
N LYS A 404 34.51 18.72 5.47
CA LYS A 404 34.77 18.46 4.05
C LYS A 404 35.20 17.01 3.82
N ALA A 405 36.12 16.44 4.62
CA ALA A 405 36.46 15.03 4.50
C ALA A 405 35.27 14.10 4.75
N LEU A 406 34.39 14.39 5.72
CA LEU A 406 33.17 13.60 5.93
C LEU A 406 32.21 13.72 4.74
N HIS A 407 32.02 14.93 4.21
CA HIS A 407 31.20 15.20 3.02
C HIS A 407 31.77 14.53 1.76
N ASP A 408 33.07 14.64 1.52
CA ASP A 408 33.78 14.03 0.39
C ASP A 408 33.78 12.49 0.52
N THR A 409 33.93 11.95 1.73
CA THR A 409 33.80 10.49 2.01
C THR A 409 32.36 10.02 1.78
N MET A 410 31.36 10.80 2.17
CA MET A 410 29.95 10.51 1.86
C MET A 410 29.67 10.63 0.36
N ALA A 411 30.25 11.61 -0.33
CA ALA A 411 30.10 11.79 -1.77
C ALA A 411 30.73 10.63 -2.55
N ASP A 412 31.95 10.20 -2.19
CA ASP A 412 32.60 9.03 -2.80
C ASP A 412 31.89 7.72 -2.43
N PHE A 413 31.36 7.57 -1.21
CA PHE A 413 30.55 6.42 -0.82
C PHE A 413 29.25 6.36 -1.65
N THR A 414 28.53 7.48 -1.79
CA THR A 414 27.31 7.57 -2.61
C THR A 414 27.61 7.38 -4.11
N LYS A 415 28.73 7.93 -4.60
CA LYS A 415 29.17 7.79 -5.99
C LYS A 415 29.58 6.35 -6.33
N LYS A 416 30.41 5.70 -5.50
CA LYS A 416 30.74 4.27 -5.66
C LYS A 416 29.50 3.40 -5.54
N ARG A 417 28.56 3.71 -4.63
CA ARG A 417 27.27 3.01 -4.48
C ARG A 417 26.29 3.21 -5.66
N HIS A 418 26.53 4.17 -6.54
CA HIS A 418 25.67 4.46 -7.70
C HIS A 418 26.35 4.19 -9.06
N THR A 419 27.60 3.74 -9.07
CA THR A 419 28.19 3.08 -10.24
C THR A 419 27.70 1.62 -10.34
N ALA A 420 27.54 1.14 -11.57
CA ALA A 420 27.10 -0.22 -11.90
C ALA A 420 28.03 -1.30 -11.28
N PRO A 421 27.58 -2.56 -11.13
CA PRO A 421 27.90 -3.41 -9.98
C PRO A 421 29.40 -3.65 -9.80
N PHE A 422 29.86 -3.62 -8.54
CA PHE A 422 31.25 -3.92 -8.16
C PHE A 422 31.68 -5.25 -8.78
N THR A 423 32.67 -5.19 -9.65
CA THR A 423 33.09 -6.34 -10.47
C THR A 423 34.28 -7.07 -9.87
N THR A 424 34.90 -6.52 -8.82
CA THR A 424 36.07 -7.10 -8.15
C THR A 424 35.90 -7.21 -6.62
N PRO A 425 36.51 -8.21 -5.97
CA PRO A 425 36.53 -8.32 -4.50
C PRO A 425 37.17 -7.12 -3.79
N ASP A 426 38.12 -6.45 -4.45
CA ASP A 426 38.85 -5.31 -3.89
C ASP A 426 37.96 -4.06 -3.75
N GLU A 427 37.06 -3.80 -4.72
CA GLU A 427 36.07 -2.71 -4.64
C GLU A 427 35.11 -2.89 -3.44
N LEU A 428 34.71 -4.13 -3.16
CA LEU A 428 33.87 -4.48 -1.99
C LEU A 428 34.64 -4.37 -0.66
N LEU A 429 35.96 -4.51 -0.68
CA LEU A 429 36.80 -4.27 0.49
C LEU A 429 36.96 -2.77 0.75
N GLU A 430 37.19 -1.96 -0.29
CA GLU A 430 37.23 -0.50 -0.19
C GLU A 430 35.91 0.09 0.35
N LEU A 431 34.75 -0.39 -0.11
CA LEU A 431 33.45 0.05 0.42
C LEU A 431 33.28 -0.25 1.91
N ARG A 432 33.69 -1.45 2.36
CA ARG A 432 33.63 -1.79 3.79
C ARG A 432 34.55 -0.91 4.63
N GLN A 433 35.74 -0.61 4.11
CA GLN A 433 36.66 0.33 4.75
C GLN A 433 36.09 1.77 4.80
N LEU A 434 35.42 2.23 3.73
CA LEU A 434 34.71 3.51 3.70
C LEU A 434 33.56 3.55 4.71
N GLU A 435 32.73 2.51 4.81
CA GLU A 435 31.62 2.42 5.77
C GLU A 435 32.14 2.40 7.23
N GLU A 436 33.19 1.63 7.51
CA GLU A 436 33.81 1.58 8.83
C GLU A 436 34.47 2.91 9.21
N THR A 437 35.09 3.60 8.25
CA THR A 437 35.62 4.97 8.41
C THR A 437 34.50 5.97 8.71
N LEU A 438 33.35 5.85 8.05
CA LEU A 438 32.16 6.66 8.29
C LEU A 438 31.59 6.46 9.71
N ARG A 439 31.50 5.20 10.17
CA ARG A 439 31.06 4.88 11.55
C ARG A 439 31.99 5.44 12.62
N LEU A 440 33.30 5.41 12.41
CA LEU A 440 34.29 5.93 13.35
C LEU A 440 34.32 7.47 13.44
N GLN A 441 33.71 8.19 12.49
CA GLN A 441 33.69 9.66 12.48
C GLN A 441 32.44 10.28 13.13
N GLN A 442 31.39 9.50 13.40
CA GLN A 442 30.15 9.97 14.06
C GLN A 442 30.28 9.98 15.60
N PRO A 443 29.65 10.94 16.30
CA PRO A 443 29.63 10.95 17.77
C PRO A 443 28.66 9.89 18.34
N PRO A 444 28.96 9.26 19.48
CA PRO A 444 28.10 8.24 20.08
C PRO A 444 26.84 8.84 20.72
N LEU A 445 25.71 8.12 20.58
CA LEU A 445 24.44 8.43 21.24
C LEU A 445 24.49 8.14 22.75
N PRO A 446 23.77 8.91 23.59
CA PRO A 446 23.75 8.70 25.03
C PRO A 446 22.94 7.44 25.41
N GLY A 447 23.46 6.63 26.35
CA GLY A 447 22.67 5.56 26.99
C GLY A 447 23.13 4.11 26.81
N LYS A 448 24.40 3.83 26.47
CA LYS A 448 24.98 2.48 26.59
C LYS A 448 26.20 2.46 27.53
N PRO A 449 26.36 1.44 28.39
CA PRO A 449 27.55 1.29 29.23
C PRO A 449 28.78 0.91 28.40
N ALA A 450 29.96 1.35 28.85
CA ALA A 450 31.22 1.16 28.14
C ALA A 450 31.69 -0.31 28.12
N PRO A 451 32.26 -0.83 27.03
CA PRO A 451 32.92 -2.13 27.02
C PRO A 451 34.30 -2.08 27.70
N LEU A 452 34.61 -3.10 28.49
CA LEU A 452 35.96 -3.37 29.01
C LEU A 452 36.88 -3.97 27.92
N PRO A 453 38.22 -3.90 28.07
CA PRO A 453 39.17 -4.04 26.97
C PRO A 453 39.39 -5.48 26.46
N ARG A 454 39.90 -5.57 25.23
CA ARG A 454 40.23 -6.82 24.50
C ARG A 454 41.33 -7.63 25.18
N GLU A 455 41.10 -8.94 25.35
CA GLU A 455 42.16 -9.95 25.39
C GLU A 455 42.29 -10.69 24.04
N GLN A 456 43.31 -11.56 23.93
CA GLN A 456 44.01 -11.84 22.67
C GLN A 456 43.60 -13.14 21.94
N LEU A 457 43.94 -13.19 20.64
CA LEU A 457 43.74 -14.29 19.67
C LEU A 457 44.41 -15.63 20.05
N PRO A 458 43.96 -16.78 19.51
CA PRO A 458 44.50 -17.29 18.22
C PRO A 458 43.40 -17.83 17.27
N LYS A 459 43.36 -17.40 16.00
CA LYS A 459 44.04 -18.02 14.84
C LYS A 459 43.78 -19.52 14.65
N GLN A 460 43.00 -19.86 13.61
CA GLN A 460 43.33 -20.98 12.72
C GLN A 460 42.99 -20.63 11.27
N GLN A 461 43.88 -21.00 10.35
CA GLN A 461 43.72 -20.85 8.91
C GLN A 461 43.25 -22.17 8.33
N GLN A 462 42.22 -22.15 7.50
CA GLN A 462 42.10 -23.06 6.35
C GLN A 462 41.22 -22.37 5.32
N GLY A 463 41.72 -22.22 4.11
CA GLY A 463 41.03 -21.55 3.01
C GLY A 463 41.48 -22.12 1.68
N ASN A 464 40.74 -21.74 0.63
CA ASN A 464 41.04 -21.96 -0.79
C ASN A 464 41.11 -23.42 -1.25
N GLU A 465 39.94 -24.01 -1.51
CA GLU A 465 39.80 -25.06 -2.54
C GLU A 465 38.47 -25.00 -3.34
N GLN A 466 37.61 -23.98 -3.12
CA GLN A 466 36.28 -23.87 -3.78
C GLN A 466 36.09 -22.62 -4.67
N LEU A 467 37.12 -21.81 -4.89
CA LEU A 467 37.03 -20.59 -5.72
C LEU A 467 37.49 -20.79 -7.17
N GLU A 468 38.26 -21.83 -7.48
CA GLU A 468 38.74 -22.09 -8.86
C GLU A 468 37.74 -22.87 -9.73
N GLU A 469 36.83 -23.67 -9.16
CA GLU A 469 35.77 -24.33 -9.95
C GLU A 469 34.69 -23.35 -10.45
N PHE A 470 34.38 -22.31 -9.66
CA PHE A 470 33.29 -21.37 -9.97
C PHE A 470 33.62 -20.44 -11.15
N GLU A 471 34.90 -20.10 -11.36
CA GLU A 471 35.32 -19.26 -12.50
C GLU A 471 35.44 -20.04 -13.82
N GLN A 472 35.63 -21.36 -13.78
CA GLN A 472 35.67 -22.16 -15.01
C GLN A 472 34.28 -22.34 -15.66
N GLN A 473 33.20 -22.37 -14.87
CA GLN A 473 31.84 -22.44 -15.42
C GLN A 473 31.39 -21.13 -16.10
N ARG A 474 31.96 -19.98 -15.74
CA ARG A 474 31.61 -18.67 -16.33
C ARG A 474 32.14 -18.45 -17.76
N ARG A 475 33.01 -19.32 -18.29
CA ARG A 475 33.61 -19.18 -19.64
C ARG A 475 32.94 -20.00 -20.76
N ARG A 476 31.72 -20.51 -20.57
CA ARG A 476 30.97 -21.26 -21.60
C ARG A 476 29.54 -20.74 -21.84
N ARG A 477 29.40 -19.56 -22.42
CA ARG A 477 28.21 -19.15 -23.21
C ARG A 477 28.63 -18.09 -24.25
N ALA A 478 28.30 -18.34 -25.51
CA ALA A 478 28.50 -17.39 -26.62
C ALA A 478 27.30 -16.42 -26.74
N PRO A 479 27.42 -15.29 -27.47
CA PRO A 479 26.39 -14.24 -27.48
C PRO A 479 25.09 -14.65 -28.19
N LEU A 480 23.95 -14.10 -27.75
CA LEU A 480 22.69 -14.14 -28.48
C LEU A 480 22.75 -13.19 -29.69
N THR A 481 22.71 -13.72 -30.90
CA THR A 481 22.44 -12.94 -32.14
C THR A 481 21.55 -13.69 -33.13
N THR A 482 20.68 -14.61 -32.66
CA THR A 482 19.81 -15.45 -33.52
C THR A 482 18.36 -15.54 -33.02
N LEU A 483 17.90 -14.57 -32.23
CA LEU A 483 16.49 -14.47 -31.77
C LEU A 483 15.76 -13.21 -32.27
N LEU A 484 16.46 -12.35 -33.03
CA LEU A 484 15.87 -11.15 -33.64
C LEU A 484 15.33 -11.39 -35.07
N GLU A 485 15.69 -12.50 -35.71
CA GLU A 485 15.25 -12.81 -37.09
C GLU A 485 13.91 -13.57 -37.13
N GLU A 486 13.55 -14.34 -36.09
CA GLU A 486 12.28 -15.08 -36.05
C GLU A 486 11.07 -14.21 -35.63
N GLN A 487 11.26 -13.12 -34.88
CA GLN A 487 10.14 -12.22 -34.51
C GLN A 487 9.74 -11.25 -35.63
N GLN A 488 10.57 -11.05 -36.66
CA GLN A 488 10.25 -10.14 -37.75
C GLN A 488 9.32 -10.81 -38.79
N GLN A 489 9.36 -12.14 -38.90
CA GLN A 489 8.55 -12.91 -39.85
C GLN A 489 7.07 -13.07 -39.45
N PHE A 490 6.72 -12.83 -38.18
CA PHE A 490 5.34 -12.95 -37.68
C PHE A 490 4.51 -11.66 -37.83
N LYS A 491 5.14 -10.51 -38.15
CA LYS A 491 4.45 -9.23 -38.38
C LYS A 491 4.14 -8.94 -39.86
N GLU A 492 4.87 -9.52 -40.81
CA GLU A 492 4.61 -9.30 -42.24
C GLU A 492 3.44 -10.15 -42.79
N ASN A 493 3.18 -11.33 -42.21
CA ASN A 493 2.09 -12.23 -42.62
C ASN A 493 0.67 -11.78 -42.22
N ARG A 494 0.49 -10.66 -41.50
CA ARG A 494 -0.84 -10.15 -41.11
C ARG A 494 -1.40 -9.06 -42.04
N THR A 495 -0.66 -8.71 -43.10
CA THR A 495 -1.02 -7.64 -44.06
C THR A 495 -1.50 -8.12 -45.44
N GLU A 496 -1.56 -9.43 -45.69
CA GLU A 496 -2.03 -10.00 -46.98
C GLU A 496 -3.37 -10.77 -46.91
N GLN A 497 -4.05 -10.83 -45.74
CA GLN A 497 -5.35 -11.50 -45.58
C GLN A 497 -6.55 -10.57 -45.39
N THR A 498 -6.42 -9.29 -45.77
CA THR A 498 -7.54 -8.32 -45.85
C THR A 498 -7.66 -7.71 -47.25
N SER A 499 -7.62 -8.55 -48.28
CA SER A 499 -7.81 -8.13 -49.68
C SER A 499 -8.42 -9.22 -50.59
N GLN A 500 -9.32 -10.04 -50.05
CA GLN A 500 -10.16 -10.95 -50.85
C GLN A 500 -11.40 -11.40 -50.06
N GLU A 501 -12.49 -10.63 -50.15
CA GLU A 501 -13.90 -11.11 -50.18
C GLU A 501 -14.87 -9.92 -50.23
N SER A 502 -14.87 -9.24 -51.38
CA SER A 502 -15.98 -8.39 -51.78
C SER A 502 -16.35 -8.76 -53.21
N LEU A 503 -17.33 -9.67 -53.37
CA LEU A 503 -18.18 -9.87 -54.56
C LEU A 503 -18.95 -11.19 -54.42
N ILE A 504 -20.22 -11.12 -54.03
CA ILE A 504 -21.40 -11.64 -54.74
C ILE A 504 -22.62 -11.39 -53.85
N ALA A 505 -23.55 -10.58 -54.34
CA ALA A 505 -24.88 -10.45 -53.78
C ALA A 505 -25.90 -10.77 -54.88
N ALA A 506 -26.81 -11.72 -54.63
CA ALA A 506 -28.12 -11.81 -55.26
C ALA A 506 -28.93 -13.02 -54.74
N SER A 507 -30.25 -12.83 -54.58
CA SER A 507 -31.33 -13.83 -54.53
C SER A 507 -31.36 -14.88 -53.39
N SER A 508 -32.52 -15.35 -52.91
CA SER A 508 -33.89 -14.78 -52.95
C SER A 508 -34.82 -15.56 -51.99
N ASP A 509 -35.98 -14.95 -51.69
CA ASP A 509 -37.29 -15.55 -51.37
C ASP A 509 -37.57 -16.27 -50.03
N ASP A 510 -38.56 -15.71 -49.31
CA ASP A 510 -39.78 -16.37 -48.77
C ASP A 510 -39.67 -17.59 -47.81
N SER A 511 -40.31 -17.63 -46.63
CA SER A 511 -41.60 -17.03 -46.27
C SER A 511 -42.05 -17.43 -44.84
N HIS A 512 -43.00 -16.66 -44.27
CA HIS A 512 -43.98 -17.03 -43.21
C HIS A 512 -43.42 -17.51 -41.83
N LEU A 513 -44.01 -17.17 -40.67
CA LEU A 513 -45.40 -16.81 -40.36
C LEU A 513 -45.49 -15.80 -39.19
N SER A 514 -46.55 -15.01 -39.20
CA SER A 514 -46.92 -13.98 -38.21
C SER A 514 -47.48 -14.55 -36.90
N LEU A 515 -47.40 -13.77 -35.81
CA LEU A 515 -48.54 -13.41 -34.94
C LEU A 515 -48.17 -12.31 -33.90
N ASP A 516 -48.53 -11.05 -34.21
CA ASP A 516 -49.53 -10.24 -33.47
C ASP A 516 -49.80 -10.63 -31.98
N LEU A 517 -49.85 -9.75 -30.96
CA LEU A 517 -50.37 -8.37 -30.77
C LEU A 517 -49.80 -7.83 -29.41
N SER A 518 -49.85 -6.56 -28.96
CA SER A 518 -50.21 -5.25 -29.54
C SER A 518 -50.03 -4.11 -28.49
N THR A 519 -49.61 -2.92 -28.92
CA THR A 519 -49.98 -1.56 -28.39
C THR A 519 -49.66 -1.21 -26.91
N THR A 520 -49.23 0.02 -26.55
CA THR A 520 -49.74 1.33 -26.97
C THR A 520 -48.69 2.45 -27.02
N ASN A 521 -48.95 3.46 -27.85
CA ASN A 521 -48.18 4.70 -28.07
C ASN A 521 -48.06 5.57 -26.79
N THR A 522 -47.06 6.45 -26.61
CA THR A 522 -47.12 7.82 -27.17
C THR A 522 -45.78 8.58 -27.20
N GLU A 523 -45.45 9.04 -28.41
CA GLU A 523 -44.85 10.34 -28.82
C GLU A 523 -43.84 11.16 -27.97
N SER A 524 -42.77 11.51 -28.69
CA SER A 524 -42.13 12.84 -28.80
C SER A 524 -40.92 13.21 -27.93
N GLY A 525 -39.90 13.82 -28.57
CA GLY A 525 -39.19 14.93 -27.94
C GLY A 525 -37.65 14.94 -27.92
N SER A 526 -37.01 15.13 -29.08
CA SER A 526 -35.70 15.79 -29.25
C SER A 526 -34.40 15.05 -28.84
N SER A 527 -33.35 15.37 -29.60
CA SER A 527 -32.00 14.79 -29.60
C SER A 527 -31.01 15.54 -28.72
N VAL A 528 -30.21 14.82 -27.94
CA VAL A 528 -28.89 15.25 -27.44
C VAL A 528 -27.92 14.07 -27.55
N GLU A 529 -26.68 14.32 -27.92
CA GLU A 529 -25.62 13.30 -28.03
C GLU A 529 -25.28 12.73 -26.65
N ASN A 530 -25.49 11.43 -26.44
CA ASN A 530 -25.00 10.72 -25.26
C ASN A 530 -23.62 10.11 -25.56
N THR A 531 -22.56 10.70 -25.02
CA THR A 531 -21.37 9.93 -24.66
C THR A 531 -21.75 8.93 -23.57
N GLU A 532 -21.68 7.64 -23.87
CA GLU A 532 -21.94 6.57 -22.90
C GLU A 532 -20.90 6.62 -21.77
N VAL A 533 -21.35 7.06 -20.60
CA VAL A 533 -20.63 6.86 -19.34
C VAL A 533 -20.85 5.41 -18.93
N MET A 534 -19.79 4.62 -18.79
CA MET A 534 -19.88 3.27 -18.24
C MET A 534 -20.36 3.34 -16.78
N GLU A 535 -21.64 3.04 -16.54
CA GLU A 535 -22.16 2.82 -15.19
C GLU A 535 -21.53 1.54 -14.59
N LYS A 536 -20.98 1.66 -13.38
CA LYS A 536 -20.41 0.52 -12.67
C LYS A 536 -21.54 -0.39 -12.14
N PRO A 537 -21.43 -1.73 -12.23
CA PRO A 537 -22.41 -2.63 -11.64
C PRO A 537 -22.47 -2.48 -10.11
N HIS A 538 -23.59 -1.98 -9.60
CA HIS A 538 -23.84 -1.80 -8.16
C HIS A 538 -24.59 -2.98 -7.54
N THR A 539 -24.03 -4.19 -7.61
CA THR A 539 -24.47 -5.34 -6.81
C THR A 539 -23.29 -6.17 -6.32
N VAL A 540 -23.13 -6.29 -5.00
CA VAL A 540 -22.16 -7.20 -4.39
C VAL A 540 -22.77 -8.61 -4.38
N HIS A 541 -22.46 -9.37 -5.43
CA HIS A 541 -22.64 -10.83 -5.43
C HIS A 541 -21.31 -11.51 -5.09
N ASP A 542 -21.38 -12.64 -4.38
CA ASP A 542 -20.21 -13.50 -4.15
C ASP A 542 -19.61 -13.94 -5.50
N PRO A 543 -18.27 -14.03 -5.62
CA PRO A 543 -17.62 -14.36 -6.88
C PRO A 543 -17.97 -15.79 -7.32
N SER A 544 -18.31 -15.94 -8.61
CA SER A 544 -18.59 -17.25 -9.21
C SER A 544 -17.31 -18.07 -9.31
N HIS A 545 -17.29 -19.26 -8.72
CA HIS A 545 -16.12 -20.13 -8.77
C HIS A 545 -15.98 -20.85 -10.12
N PHE A 546 -14.76 -20.89 -10.66
CA PHE A 546 -14.45 -21.66 -11.87
C PHE A 546 -13.21 -22.54 -11.70
N ILE A 547 -13.18 -23.64 -12.44
CA ILE A 547 -12.00 -24.50 -12.61
C ILE A 547 -11.43 -24.16 -14.00
N PRO A 548 -10.20 -23.65 -14.12
CA PRO A 548 -9.58 -23.39 -15.41
C PRO A 548 -9.18 -24.71 -16.09
N GLU A 549 -9.16 -24.69 -17.41
CA GLU A 549 -8.44 -25.68 -18.19
C GLU A 549 -6.93 -25.46 -18.00
N ILE A 550 -6.19 -26.54 -17.74
CA ILE A 550 -4.75 -26.51 -17.51
C ILE A 550 -4.06 -26.91 -18.81
N LEU A 551 -3.33 -25.96 -19.41
CA LEU A 551 -2.55 -26.16 -20.62
C LEU A 551 -1.07 -26.29 -20.23
N ILE A 552 -0.45 -27.41 -20.56
CA ILE A 552 0.99 -27.65 -20.33
C ILE A 552 1.69 -27.70 -21.69
N ASN A 553 2.69 -26.85 -21.91
CA ASN A 553 3.41 -26.80 -23.18
C ASN A 553 4.57 -27.81 -23.25
N THR A 554 5.23 -27.91 -24.41
CA THR A 554 6.36 -28.83 -24.63
C THR A 554 7.59 -28.56 -23.79
N PHE A 555 7.68 -27.41 -23.13
CA PHE A 555 8.75 -27.02 -22.22
C PHE A 555 8.37 -27.23 -20.74
N GLY A 556 7.17 -27.73 -20.46
CA GLY A 556 6.66 -27.96 -19.11
C GLY A 556 6.04 -26.73 -18.43
N GLU A 557 5.89 -25.61 -19.16
CA GLU A 557 5.25 -24.41 -18.62
C GLU A 557 3.73 -24.59 -18.56
N THR A 558 3.12 -24.11 -17.47
CA THR A 558 1.66 -24.19 -17.27
C THR A 558 0.98 -22.86 -17.49
N SER A 559 -0.10 -22.92 -18.26
CA SER A 559 -1.07 -21.84 -18.42
C SER A 559 -2.46 -22.32 -18.00
N TYR A 560 -3.25 -21.38 -17.51
CA TYR A 560 -4.63 -21.55 -17.08
C TYR A 560 -5.55 -20.82 -18.05
N ARG A 561 -6.50 -21.52 -18.65
CA ARG A 561 -7.48 -20.96 -19.58
C ARG A 561 -8.89 -21.04 -18.99
N PHE A 562 -9.67 -19.97 -19.17
CA PHE A 562 -11.10 -19.97 -18.83
C PHE A 562 -11.87 -19.02 -19.76
N ARG A 563 -13.01 -19.47 -20.28
CA ARG A 563 -13.90 -18.64 -21.11
C ARG A 563 -15.02 -18.07 -20.26
N VAL A 564 -15.19 -16.76 -20.32
CA VAL A 564 -16.24 -16.01 -19.62
C VAL A 564 -17.33 -15.66 -20.64
N GLU A 565 -18.56 -16.07 -20.37
CA GLU A 565 -19.72 -15.88 -21.25
C GLU A 565 -20.57 -14.63 -20.89
N TYR A 566 -20.42 -14.11 -19.68
CA TYR A 566 -21.21 -12.98 -19.16
C TYR A 566 -20.36 -12.06 -18.28
N PRO A 567 -20.70 -10.75 -18.16
CA PRO A 567 -20.06 -9.86 -17.20
C PRO A 567 -20.25 -10.34 -15.75
N GLY A 568 -19.24 -10.19 -14.90
CA GLY A 568 -19.31 -10.62 -13.50
C GLY A 568 -17.95 -10.82 -12.83
N THR A 569 -18.00 -11.27 -11.58
CA THR A 569 -16.81 -11.52 -10.75
C THR A 569 -16.56 -13.03 -10.68
N TYR A 570 -15.37 -13.48 -11.07
CA TYR A 570 -15.03 -14.89 -11.21
C TYR A 570 -13.77 -15.27 -10.44
N GLN A 571 -13.86 -16.23 -9.51
CA GLN A 571 -12.72 -16.71 -8.71
C GLN A 571 -12.22 -18.07 -9.19
N CYS A 572 -10.93 -18.16 -9.49
CA CYS A 572 -10.27 -19.41 -9.83
C CYS A 572 -10.13 -20.31 -8.59
N THR A 573 -10.55 -21.56 -8.68
CA THR A 573 -10.41 -22.55 -7.60
C THR A 573 -8.96 -23.02 -7.38
N LEU A 574 -8.09 -22.96 -8.39
CA LEU A 574 -6.72 -23.47 -8.32
C LEU A 574 -5.70 -22.42 -7.86
N THR A 575 -5.83 -21.17 -8.34
CA THR A 575 -4.88 -20.09 -8.09
C THR A 575 -5.42 -19.01 -7.15
N ARG A 576 -6.73 -19.05 -6.85
CA ARG A 576 -7.47 -18.05 -6.05
C ARG A 576 -7.49 -16.63 -6.64
N LEU A 577 -6.94 -16.39 -7.83
CA LEU A 577 -7.15 -15.13 -8.54
C LEU A 577 -8.64 -14.87 -8.76
N VAL A 578 -9.07 -13.63 -8.55
CA VAL A 578 -10.41 -13.16 -8.89
C VAL A 578 -10.32 -12.15 -10.03
N PHE A 579 -11.12 -12.35 -11.07
CA PHE A 579 -11.22 -11.48 -12.23
C PHE A 579 -12.60 -10.84 -12.28
N THR A 580 -12.65 -9.52 -12.40
CA THR A 580 -13.91 -8.79 -12.57
C THR A 580 -14.03 -8.34 -14.02
N MET A 581 -15.00 -8.92 -14.72
CA MET A 581 -15.17 -8.88 -16.17
C MET A 581 -16.32 -7.94 -16.55
N CYS A 582 -16.07 -7.02 -17.47
CA CYS A 582 -17.09 -6.09 -17.98
C CYS A 582 -17.88 -6.62 -19.19
N ARG A 583 -17.34 -7.62 -19.90
CA ARG A 583 -17.93 -8.27 -21.08
C ARG A 583 -17.44 -9.72 -21.17
N GLU A 584 -17.90 -10.48 -22.18
CA GLU A 584 -17.39 -11.83 -22.46
C GLU A 584 -15.88 -11.82 -22.83
N GLY A 585 -15.23 -12.98 -22.83
CA GLY A 585 -13.84 -13.07 -23.25
C GLY A 585 -13.13 -14.34 -22.78
N GLU A 586 -12.03 -14.68 -23.45
CA GLU A 586 -11.16 -15.77 -23.02
C GLU A 586 -10.04 -15.22 -22.12
N LEU A 587 -9.95 -15.71 -20.89
CA LEU A 587 -8.83 -15.46 -19.98
C LEU A 587 -7.76 -16.52 -20.20
N LEU A 588 -6.53 -16.08 -20.40
CA LEU A 588 -5.34 -16.93 -20.42
C LEU A 588 -4.29 -16.31 -19.49
N TYR A 589 -3.81 -17.07 -18.51
CA TYR A 589 -2.76 -16.58 -17.62
C TYR A 589 -1.83 -17.69 -17.15
N ARG A 590 -0.63 -17.33 -16.71
CA ARG A 590 0.41 -18.26 -16.21
C ARG A 590 1.19 -17.62 -15.07
N ILE A 591 1.89 -18.42 -14.28
CA ILE A 591 2.87 -17.90 -13.33
C ILE A 591 4.21 -17.76 -14.05
N VAL A 592 4.86 -16.62 -13.87
CA VAL A 592 6.17 -16.29 -14.45
C VAL A 592 7.17 -15.94 -13.35
N GLN A 593 8.46 -16.03 -13.67
CA GLN A 593 9.52 -15.72 -12.70
C GLN A 593 9.66 -14.21 -12.50
N TRP A 594 9.79 -13.79 -11.23
CA TRP A 594 10.18 -12.44 -10.86
C TRP A 594 11.60 -12.07 -11.36
N ASP A 595 11.74 -10.90 -11.98
CA ASP A 595 13.05 -10.29 -12.22
C ASP A 595 13.57 -9.64 -10.93
N GLU A 596 14.58 -10.28 -10.32
CA GLU A 596 15.22 -9.78 -9.10
C GLU A 596 15.86 -8.39 -9.28
N SER A 597 16.32 -8.04 -10.48
CA SER A 597 16.95 -6.74 -10.75
C SER A 597 15.92 -5.61 -10.75
N LEU A 598 14.72 -5.84 -11.32
CA LEU A 598 13.61 -4.90 -11.25
C LEU A 598 13.16 -4.70 -9.80
N LEU A 599 12.96 -5.78 -9.05
CA LEU A 599 12.59 -5.73 -7.63
C LEU A 599 13.62 -4.98 -6.77
N GLN A 600 14.91 -5.27 -6.96
CA GLN A 600 16.00 -4.56 -6.26
C GLN A 600 16.01 -3.07 -6.60
N SER A 601 15.82 -2.70 -7.87
CA SER A 601 15.76 -1.29 -8.30
C SER A 601 14.55 -0.54 -7.72
N ALA A 602 13.40 -1.22 -7.58
CA ALA A 602 12.18 -0.66 -7.00
C ALA A 602 12.18 -0.64 -5.46
N GLY A 603 13.18 -1.22 -4.81
CA GLY A 603 13.22 -1.33 -3.35
C GLY A 603 12.20 -2.33 -2.77
N LYS A 604 11.78 -3.33 -3.56
CA LYS A 604 10.69 -4.27 -3.24
C LYS A 604 11.17 -5.71 -3.07
N THR A 605 10.36 -6.55 -2.41
CA THR A 605 10.52 -8.02 -2.37
C THR A 605 9.18 -8.71 -2.69
N PRO A 606 9.17 -9.89 -3.35
CA PRO A 606 7.93 -10.61 -3.64
C PRO A 606 7.12 -10.98 -2.40
N ALA A 607 5.79 -10.81 -2.48
CA ALA A 607 4.79 -11.22 -1.50
C ALA A 607 3.81 -12.29 -2.06
N GLY A 608 4.06 -12.77 -3.27
CA GLY A 608 3.27 -13.77 -3.96
C GLY A 608 3.88 -14.13 -5.32
N PRO A 609 3.24 -15.06 -6.07
CA PRO A 609 3.57 -15.31 -7.47
C PRO A 609 3.37 -14.06 -8.34
N LEU A 610 4.06 -14.04 -9.48
CA LEU A 610 3.86 -13.07 -10.56
C LEU A 610 3.02 -13.74 -11.65
N PHE A 611 1.86 -13.18 -11.98
CA PHE A 611 0.91 -13.73 -12.93
C PHE A 611 0.91 -12.92 -14.23
N ASP A 612 1.36 -13.53 -15.32
CA ASP A 612 1.25 -12.96 -16.67
C ASP A 612 -0.14 -13.28 -17.22
N ILE A 613 -0.97 -12.25 -17.41
CA ILE A 613 -2.42 -12.35 -17.68
C ILE A 613 -2.73 -11.70 -19.03
N GLN A 614 -3.53 -12.40 -19.84
CA GLN A 614 -4.00 -11.96 -21.16
C GLN A 614 -5.51 -12.20 -21.28
N CYS A 615 -6.19 -11.36 -22.06
CA CYS A 615 -7.60 -11.55 -22.41
C CYS A 615 -7.85 -11.08 -23.85
N SER A 616 -8.80 -11.71 -24.53
CA SER A 616 -9.06 -11.48 -25.96
C SER A 616 -9.66 -10.10 -26.31
N GLU A 617 -10.29 -9.40 -25.36
CA GLU A 617 -11.13 -8.21 -25.63
C GLU A 617 -10.99 -7.09 -24.57
N ASP A 618 -9.87 -7.03 -23.84
CA ASP A 618 -9.65 -6.09 -22.71
C ASP A 618 -10.80 -6.11 -21.66
N SER A 619 -11.43 -7.28 -21.51
CA SER A 619 -12.66 -7.46 -20.72
C SER A 619 -12.45 -7.36 -19.20
N VAL A 620 -11.21 -7.53 -18.72
CA VAL A 620 -10.85 -7.45 -17.29
C VAL A 620 -10.71 -5.99 -16.87
N PHE A 621 -11.54 -5.52 -15.94
CA PHE A 621 -11.39 -4.17 -15.39
C PHE A 621 -10.77 -4.14 -13.98
N GLN A 622 -10.95 -5.20 -13.20
CA GLN A 622 -10.36 -5.36 -11.87
C GLN A 622 -9.79 -6.76 -11.66
N LEU A 623 -8.71 -6.83 -10.88
CA LEU A 623 -8.01 -8.05 -10.51
C LEU A 623 -7.87 -8.09 -8.99
N HIS A 624 -8.22 -9.23 -8.38
CA HIS A 624 -7.99 -9.46 -6.95
C HIS A 624 -6.94 -10.56 -6.78
N ILE A 625 -5.79 -10.23 -6.17
CA ILE A 625 -4.61 -11.11 -6.07
C ILE A 625 -4.50 -11.63 -4.62
N PRO A 626 -4.36 -12.95 -4.39
CA PRO A 626 -4.41 -13.54 -3.05
C PRO A 626 -3.12 -13.31 -2.23
N HIS A 627 -3.28 -13.01 -0.93
CA HIS A 627 -2.19 -12.83 0.03
C HIS A 627 -2.31 -13.75 1.25
N CYS A 628 -1.18 -13.91 1.95
CA CYS A 628 -1.03 -14.80 3.10
C CYS A 628 -1.12 -14.11 4.47
N GLU A 629 -1.21 -12.78 4.51
CA GLU A 629 -1.23 -12.01 5.77
C GLU A 629 -2.45 -12.33 6.66
N THR A 630 -2.27 -12.34 7.99
CA THR A 630 -3.30 -12.76 8.96
C THR A 630 -4.00 -11.62 9.71
N LYS A 631 -3.46 -10.39 9.64
CA LYS A 631 -3.95 -9.24 10.43
C LYS A 631 -4.35 -8.07 9.52
N PRO A 632 -5.65 -7.77 9.36
CA PRO A 632 -6.12 -6.68 8.51
C PRO A 632 -5.53 -5.32 8.89
N ALA A 633 -5.39 -5.06 10.19
CA ALA A 633 -4.79 -3.83 10.72
C ALA A 633 -3.27 -3.65 10.43
N SER A 634 -2.60 -4.66 9.85
CA SER A 634 -1.19 -4.59 9.45
C SER A 634 -1.00 -4.58 7.92
N LEU A 635 -2.08 -4.69 7.13
CA LEU A 635 -2.03 -4.75 5.67
C LEU A 635 -1.73 -3.39 5.01
N SER A 636 -2.11 -2.29 5.66
CA SER A 636 -2.05 -0.92 5.12
C SER A 636 -0.64 -0.36 4.88
N ASP A 637 0.40 -0.96 5.48
CA ASP A 637 1.80 -0.53 5.36
C ASP A 637 2.69 -1.51 4.59
N GLY A 638 2.13 -2.66 4.20
CA GLY A 638 2.90 -3.82 3.76
C GLY A 638 2.91 -4.05 2.26
N LEU A 639 1.72 -4.23 1.67
CA LEU A 639 1.55 -4.76 0.31
C LEU A 639 1.32 -3.67 -0.73
N SER A 640 1.97 -3.83 -1.89
CA SER A 640 1.65 -3.13 -3.14
C SER A 640 1.48 -4.15 -4.27
N VAL A 641 0.86 -3.74 -5.38
CA VAL A 641 0.84 -4.55 -6.61
C VAL A 641 1.95 -4.05 -7.53
N ALA A 642 2.83 -4.93 -7.98
CA ALA A 642 3.70 -4.66 -9.12
C ALA A 642 2.96 -5.01 -10.42
N HIS A 643 3.08 -4.14 -11.41
CA HIS A 643 2.63 -4.34 -12.78
C HIS A 643 3.84 -4.21 -13.70
N ILE A 644 4.19 -5.28 -14.43
CA ILE A 644 5.38 -5.36 -15.28
C ILE A 644 4.93 -5.54 -16.73
N SER A 645 5.23 -4.54 -17.54
CA SER A 645 4.95 -4.52 -18.99
C SER A 645 6.21 -4.12 -19.76
N ASP A 646 6.13 -4.00 -21.09
CA ASP A 646 7.26 -3.60 -21.95
C ASP A 646 7.85 -2.23 -21.57
N ASP A 647 7.06 -1.35 -20.94
CA ASP A 647 7.51 -0.06 -20.38
C ASP A 647 8.30 -0.18 -19.06
N GLY A 648 8.46 -1.40 -18.53
CA GLY A 648 9.08 -1.71 -17.23
C GLY A 648 8.09 -1.95 -16.09
N MET A 649 8.63 -1.99 -14.86
CA MET A 649 7.88 -2.23 -13.62
C MET A 649 7.29 -0.93 -13.08
N ARG A 650 5.97 -0.93 -12.85
CA ARG A 650 5.22 0.12 -12.14
C ARG A 650 4.64 -0.45 -10.85
N ILE A 651 4.56 0.36 -9.80
CA ILE A 651 3.84 0.00 -8.58
C ILE A 651 2.45 0.62 -8.65
N LEU A 652 1.42 -0.22 -8.48
CA LEU A 652 0.02 0.17 -8.40
C LEU A 652 -0.43 0.13 -6.94
N ASP A 653 -1.11 1.19 -6.52
CA ASP A 653 -1.72 1.26 -5.19
C ASP A 653 -2.98 0.37 -5.14
N PRO A 654 -3.12 -0.48 -4.11
CA PRO A 654 -4.36 -1.20 -3.84
C PRO A 654 -5.58 -0.28 -3.70
N LEU A 655 -6.68 -0.63 -4.38
CA LEU A 655 -7.98 -0.01 -4.15
C LEU A 655 -8.53 -0.39 -2.77
N GLN A 656 -8.40 -1.69 -2.47
CA GLN A 656 -8.86 -2.36 -1.26
C GLN A 656 -7.89 -3.50 -0.96
N ILE A 657 -7.62 -3.74 0.32
CA ILE A 657 -7.03 -4.99 0.79
C ILE A 657 -8.06 -5.63 1.72
N THR A 658 -8.42 -6.87 1.44
CA THR A 658 -9.40 -7.67 2.21
C THR A 658 -8.65 -8.62 3.14
N ASP A 659 -9.36 -9.53 3.83
CA ASP A 659 -8.70 -10.56 4.65
C ASP A 659 -7.88 -11.58 3.83
N THR A 660 -8.07 -11.63 2.50
CA THR A 660 -7.52 -12.69 1.63
C THR A 660 -6.96 -12.23 0.29
N HIS A 661 -7.37 -11.07 -0.23
CA HIS A 661 -6.97 -10.55 -1.54
C HIS A 661 -6.72 -9.04 -1.55
N VAL A 662 -5.76 -8.61 -2.36
CA VAL A 662 -5.53 -7.21 -2.76
C VAL A 662 -6.28 -6.94 -4.06
N VAL A 663 -7.12 -5.91 -4.09
CA VAL A 663 -7.90 -5.47 -5.26
C VAL A 663 -7.20 -4.31 -5.96
N VAL A 664 -7.08 -4.38 -7.29
CA VAL A 664 -6.49 -3.33 -8.13
C VAL A 664 -7.28 -3.14 -9.41
N ASP A 665 -7.40 -1.90 -9.90
CA ASP A 665 -7.88 -1.61 -11.26
C ASP A 665 -6.80 -2.06 -12.27
N VAL A 666 -7.21 -2.67 -13.38
CA VAL A 666 -6.30 -3.16 -14.42
C VAL A 666 -6.11 -2.06 -15.48
N PRO A 667 -4.92 -1.42 -15.59
CA PRO A 667 -4.70 -0.36 -16.59
C PRO A 667 -4.51 -0.91 -18.01
N HIS A 668 -3.87 -2.07 -18.13
CA HIS A 668 -3.76 -2.93 -19.31
C HIS A 668 -3.31 -4.32 -18.85
N LEU A 669 -3.53 -5.35 -19.65
CA LEU A 669 -3.18 -6.72 -19.28
C LEU A 669 -1.72 -7.05 -19.58
N SER A 670 -0.99 -7.50 -18.56
CA SER A 670 0.39 -8.00 -18.61
C SER A 670 0.72 -8.77 -17.31
N ALA A 671 1.93 -8.65 -16.75
CA ALA A 671 2.32 -9.35 -15.53
C ALA A 671 1.99 -8.58 -14.24
N PHE A 672 1.24 -9.20 -13.33
CA PHE A 672 0.80 -8.65 -12.04
C PHE A 672 1.22 -9.53 -10.86
N GLY A 673 1.78 -8.95 -9.81
CA GLY A 673 2.21 -9.70 -8.61
C GLY A 673 2.28 -8.85 -7.36
N LEU A 674 2.19 -9.48 -6.19
CA LEU A 674 2.25 -8.76 -4.91
C LEU A 674 3.68 -8.56 -4.44
N VAL A 675 3.96 -7.39 -3.85
CA VAL A 675 5.27 -7.04 -3.30
C VAL A 675 5.18 -6.35 -1.94
N TRP A 676 6.18 -6.59 -1.09
CA TRP A 676 6.46 -5.81 0.13
C TRP A 676 7.60 -4.80 -0.12
N ASP A 677 7.65 -3.74 0.68
CA ASP A 677 8.82 -2.85 0.78
C ASP A 677 10.01 -3.51 1.50
N ILE A 678 11.24 -3.30 0.99
CA ILE A 678 12.49 -3.84 1.59
C ILE A 678 12.71 -3.37 3.03
N MET A 679 12.11 -2.25 3.45
CA MET A 679 12.19 -1.74 4.82
C MET A 679 11.30 -2.51 5.81
N ASN A 680 10.28 -3.25 5.35
CA ASN A 680 9.36 -4.04 6.17
C ASN A 680 9.96 -5.39 6.64
N ARG A 681 11.28 -5.47 6.80
CA ARG A 681 12.05 -6.67 7.21
C ARG A 681 11.78 -7.19 8.63
N ILE A 682 10.79 -6.65 9.36
CA ILE A 682 10.46 -7.02 10.74
C ILE A 682 9.04 -7.60 10.83
N LEU A 683 8.68 -8.48 9.89
CA LEU A 683 7.48 -9.32 9.95
C LEU A 683 7.70 -10.50 10.93
N ASN A 684 7.78 -10.17 12.23
CA ASN A 684 7.63 -11.14 13.33
C ASN A 684 6.14 -11.56 13.51
N GLN A 685 5.35 -11.56 12.44
CA GLN A 685 3.92 -11.88 12.45
C GLN A 685 3.69 -13.23 11.77
N PRO A 686 2.71 -14.03 12.23
CA PRO A 686 2.34 -15.27 11.57
C PRO A 686 1.62 -14.98 10.25
N MET A 687 1.98 -15.71 9.19
CA MET A 687 1.28 -15.70 7.90
C MET A 687 0.63 -17.06 7.64
N ARG A 688 -0.46 -17.08 6.88
CA ARG A 688 -1.11 -18.28 6.39
C ARG A 688 -0.20 -19.01 5.40
N CYS A 689 0.11 -20.26 5.73
CA CYS A 689 1.01 -21.12 4.99
C CYS A 689 0.35 -22.48 4.78
N GLN A 690 0.99 -23.33 3.99
CA GLN A 690 0.56 -24.69 3.70
C GLN A 690 1.70 -25.70 3.86
N VAL A 691 1.35 -26.89 4.34
CA VAL A 691 2.21 -28.07 4.37
C VAL A 691 1.79 -29.00 3.24
N LEU A 692 2.69 -29.28 2.29
CA LEU A 692 2.46 -30.22 1.20
C LEU A 692 3.31 -31.47 1.34
N LEU A 693 2.71 -32.63 1.08
CA LEU A 693 3.32 -33.95 1.24
C LEU A 693 3.45 -34.67 -0.11
N PHE A 694 4.66 -35.07 -0.47
CA PHE A 694 4.96 -35.79 -1.71
C PHE A 694 5.77 -37.06 -1.43
N HIS A 695 5.13 -38.22 -1.57
CA HIS A 695 5.74 -39.53 -1.40
C HIS A 695 6.44 -39.99 -2.68
N ARG A 696 7.71 -40.39 -2.61
CA ARG A 696 8.43 -40.95 -3.76
C ARG A 696 8.68 -42.46 -3.58
N PRO A 697 7.76 -43.33 -4.04
CA PRO A 697 7.87 -44.79 -3.81
C PRO A 697 9.13 -45.41 -4.44
N ARG A 698 9.63 -44.82 -5.54
CA ARG A 698 10.83 -45.29 -6.27
C ARG A 698 12.17 -44.80 -5.70
N GLU A 699 12.15 -43.84 -4.77
CA GLU A 699 13.36 -43.25 -4.16
C GLU A 699 13.42 -43.56 -2.66
N ASN A 700 13.64 -44.84 -2.31
CA ASN A 700 13.71 -45.32 -0.92
C ASN A 700 12.49 -44.96 -0.06
N ARG A 701 11.30 -44.83 -0.66
CA ARG A 701 10.05 -44.40 0.00
C ARG A 701 10.20 -43.07 0.77
N LYS A 702 11.04 -42.15 0.27
CA LYS A 702 11.20 -40.83 0.91
C LYS A 702 9.88 -40.05 0.85
N LEU A 703 9.59 -39.34 1.93
CA LEU A 703 8.49 -38.38 1.99
C LEU A 703 9.08 -36.97 2.00
N ASN A 704 8.80 -36.22 0.95
CA ASN A 704 9.16 -34.81 0.83
C ASN A 704 8.07 -33.96 1.50
N VAL A 705 8.47 -33.07 2.40
CA VAL A 705 7.59 -32.14 3.13
C VAL A 705 7.98 -30.72 2.78
N PHE A 706 7.00 -29.95 2.30
CA PHE A 706 7.17 -28.56 1.88
C PHE A 706 6.42 -27.64 2.84
N LEU A 707 7.11 -26.65 3.40
CA LEU A 707 6.49 -25.50 4.05
C LEU A 707 6.51 -24.33 3.06
N LEU A 708 5.33 -23.88 2.62
CA LEU A 708 5.20 -22.84 1.60
C LEU A 708 4.10 -21.83 1.98
N PRO A 709 4.17 -20.57 1.52
CA PRO A 709 3.02 -19.66 1.50
C PRO A 709 1.75 -20.28 0.90
N GLU A 710 0.58 -19.98 1.46
CA GLU A 710 -0.73 -20.49 0.99
C GLU A 710 -1.10 -20.00 -0.42
N ASN A 711 -0.57 -18.86 -0.88
CA ASN A 711 -0.83 -18.29 -2.20
C ASN A 711 0.02 -18.88 -3.34
N ILE A 712 0.80 -19.94 -3.09
CA ILE A 712 1.47 -20.75 -4.11
C ILE A 712 0.53 -21.89 -4.54
N PRO A 713 0.13 -22.01 -5.82
CA PRO A 713 -0.76 -23.09 -6.23
C PRO A 713 -0.11 -24.47 -6.11
N LEU A 714 -0.84 -25.46 -5.58
CA LEU A 714 -0.40 -26.86 -5.49
C LEU A 714 0.08 -27.41 -6.86
N GLN A 715 -0.56 -26.99 -7.94
CA GLN A 715 -0.26 -27.46 -9.29
C GLN A 715 1.16 -27.09 -9.76
N GLU A 716 1.66 -25.91 -9.39
CA GLU A 716 3.03 -25.47 -9.69
C GLU A 716 4.06 -26.37 -8.99
N VAL A 717 3.84 -26.63 -7.69
CA VAL A 717 4.72 -27.50 -6.90
C VAL A 717 4.69 -28.93 -7.45
N ARG A 718 3.49 -29.44 -7.76
CA ARG A 718 3.26 -30.82 -8.21
C ARG A 718 4.01 -31.16 -9.50
N GLN A 719 4.09 -30.23 -10.45
CA GLN A 719 4.77 -30.47 -11.73
C GLN A 719 6.27 -30.65 -11.59
N GLN A 720 6.87 -30.00 -10.58
CA GLN A 720 8.30 -30.11 -10.27
C GLN A 720 8.63 -31.37 -9.45
N GLN A 721 7.62 -32.09 -8.95
CA GLN A 721 7.78 -33.35 -8.22
C GLN A 721 7.52 -34.56 -9.12
N GLU A 722 8.20 -34.63 -10.27
CA GLU A 722 8.12 -35.78 -11.18
C GLU A 722 8.43 -37.10 -10.43
N GLY A 723 7.60 -38.12 -10.66
CA GLY A 723 7.71 -39.43 -10.01
C GLY A 723 7.26 -39.47 -8.54
N ALA A 724 6.67 -38.38 -8.01
CA ALA A 724 6.09 -38.33 -6.67
C ALA A 724 4.56 -38.43 -6.68
N GLU A 725 4.02 -39.05 -5.63
CA GLU A 725 2.59 -39.14 -5.31
C GLU A 725 2.26 -38.03 -4.29
N TYR A 726 1.34 -37.13 -4.63
CA TYR A 726 0.82 -36.15 -3.68
C TYR A 726 -0.11 -36.85 -2.67
N ILE A 727 0.10 -36.60 -1.37
CA ILE A 727 -0.78 -37.08 -0.30
C ILE A 727 -1.75 -35.96 0.06
N GLU A 728 -3.05 -36.20 -0.11
CA GLU A 728 -4.10 -35.27 0.25
C GLU A 728 -4.27 -35.20 1.78
N ALA A 729 -3.87 -34.07 2.35
CA ALA A 729 -3.91 -33.79 3.79
C ALA A 729 -4.43 -32.37 4.05
N PRO A 730 -5.00 -32.07 5.23
CA PRO A 730 -5.32 -30.69 5.63
C PRO A 730 -4.02 -29.87 5.68
N SER A 731 -3.81 -28.98 4.71
CA SER A 731 -2.50 -28.34 4.52
C SER A 731 -2.29 -27.05 5.30
N SER A 732 -3.36 -26.33 5.67
CA SER A 732 -3.28 -24.98 6.25
C SER A 732 -2.53 -24.96 7.61
N CYS A 733 -1.61 -24.00 7.75
CA CYS A 733 -0.85 -23.73 8.97
C CYS A 733 -0.48 -22.24 9.07
N HIS A 734 0.16 -21.84 10.18
CA HIS A 734 0.64 -20.47 10.38
C HIS A 734 2.12 -20.46 10.71
N LEU A 735 2.93 -19.76 9.90
CA LEU A 735 4.39 -19.70 10.03
C LEU A 735 4.90 -18.25 9.99
N ILE A 736 6.04 -17.98 10.60
CA ILE A 736 6.67 -16.65 10.71
C ILE A 736 7.94 -16.62 9.86
N LYS A 737 8.17 -15.54 9.10
CA LYS A 737 9.37 -15.39 8.26
C LYS A 737 10.64 -15.44 9.11
N GLY A 738 11.65 -16.17 8.66
CA GLY A 738 12.93 -16.26 9.33
C GLY A 738 12.91 -17.09 10.63
N HIS A 739 11.76 -17.64 11.05
CA HIS A 739 11.73 -18.58 12.17
C HIS A 739 12.27 -19.94 11.74
N THR A 740 12.92 -20.63 12.68
CA THR A 740 13.38 -22.02 12.49
C THR A 740 12.30 -22.99 12.94
N TYR A 741 11.97 -23.94 12.08
CA TYR A 741 11.02 -25.02 12.35
C TYR A 741 11.75 -26.37 12.40
N SER A 742 11.23 -27.30 13.19
CA SER A 742 11.69 -28.69 13.27
C SER A 742 10.57 -29.63 12.83
N LEU A 743 10.95 -30.86 12.45
CA LEU A 743 9.99 -31.90 12.12
C LEU A 743 10.21 -33.08 13.06
N HIS A 744 9.24 -33.33 13.93
CA HIS A 744 9.23 -34.48 14.81
C HIS A 744 8.68 -35.71 14.09
N SER A 745 9.44 -36.80 14.13
CA SER A 745 9.08 -38.10 13.60
C SER A 745 9.60 -39.16 14.58
N PRO A 746 8.88 -40.28 14.80
CA PRO A 746 9.29 -41.29 15.77
C PRO A 746 10.62 -41.98 15.41
N GLU A 747 11.24 -42.66 16.38
CA GLU A 747 12.64 -43.15 16.37
C GLU A 747 13.07 -43.98 15.14
N ASN A 748 12.11 -44.48 14.35
CA ASN A 748 12.33 -45.26 13.14
C ASN A 748 12.54 -44.42 11.86
N TYR A 749 12.56 -43.09 11.94
CA TYR A 749 12.65 -42.20 10.78
C TYR A 749 13.86 -41.27 10.84
N ARG A 750 14.53 -41.07 9.69
CA ARG A 750 15.61 -40.10 9.53
C ARG A 750 15.09 -38.86 8.80
N VAL A 751 15.00 -37.75 9.52
CA VAL A 751 14.64 -36.43 8.97
C VAL A 751 15.90 -35.67 8.54
N GLN A 752 15.90 -35.05 7.36
CA GLN A 752 16.97 -34.17 6.90
C GLN A 752 16.41 -32.90 6.20
N PRO A 753 16.86 -31.68 6.55
CA PRO A 753 17.62 -31.33 7.76
C PRO A 753 16.78 -31.56 9.04
N LEU A 754 17.40 -31.57 10.22
CA LEU A 754 16.64 -31.69 11.49
C LEU A 754 15.81 -30.43 11.81
N ARG A 755 16.30 -29.27 11.35
CA ARG A 755 15.70 -27.96 11.51
C ARG A 755 15.95 -27.15 10.24
N ALA A 756 14.96 -26.37 9.80
CA ALA A 756 15.04 -25.50 8.63
C ALA A 756 14.49 -24.12 8.97
N GLN A 757 15.11 -23.06 8.44
CA GLN A 757 14.55 -21.72 8.51
C GLN A 757 13.48 -21.57 7.43
N PHE A 758 12.30 -21.05 7.80
CA PHE A 758 11.25 -20.75 6.84
C PHE A 758 11.47 -19.36 6.21
N ASP A 759 11.47 -19.31 4.89
CA ASP A 759 11.57 -18.07 4.11
C ASP A 759 10.61 -18.13 2.92
N PHE A 760 10.24 -16.97 2.39
CA PHE A 760 9.26 -16.84 1.32
C PHE A 760 9.90 -17.02 -0.05
N ASN A 761 9.92 -18.26 -0.52
CA ASN A 761 10.38 -18.59 -1.87
C ASN A 761 9.19 -18.65 -2.85
N TYR A 762 9.10 -17.66 -3.74
CA TYR A 762 8.18 -17.59 -4.87
C TYR A 762 8.90 -17.79 -6.22
N GLY A 763 10.16 -18.24 -6.19
CA GLY A 763 10.99 -18.50 -7.36
C GLY A 763 10.71 -19.87 -7.99
N PRO A 764 11.24 -20.14 -9.20
CA PRO A 764 10.73 -21.17 -10.10
C PRO A 764 10.98 -22.61 -9.64
N ASN A 765 11.75 -22.83 -8.57
CA ASN A 765 12.10 -24.16 -8.07
C ASN A 765 11.66 -24.32 -6.61
N TYR A 766 10.63 -25.14 -6.38
CA TYR A 766 10.18 -25.53 -5.05
C TYR A 766 10.98 -26.75 -4.58
N HIS A 767 11.88 -26.52 -3.62
CA HIS A 767 12.66 -27.57 -2.95
C HIS A 767 11.96 -28.03 -1.66
N PRO A 768 12.03 -29.33 -1.30
CA PRO A 768 11.46 -29.82 -0.06
C PRO A 768 12.17 -29.18 1.15
N THR A 769 11.38 -28.69 2.11
CA THR A 769 11.89 -28.11 3.37
C THR A 769 12.47 -29.21 4.25
N PHE A 770 11.85 -30.40 4.24
CA PHE A 770 12.35 -31.59 4.91
C PHE A 770 12.17 -32.82 4.01
N GLU A 771 13.15 -33.74 4.04
CA GLU A 771 12.98 -35.11 3.58
C GLU A 771 12.93 -36.06 4.79
N ILE A 772 11.88 -36.87 4.87
CA ILE A 772 11.77 -37.97 5.82
C ILE A 772 12.11 -39.27 5.10
N ARG A 773 13.06 -40.03 5.63
CA ARG A 773 13.46 -41.33 5.10
C ARG A 773 13.18 -42.43 6.14
N PRO A 774 12.32 -43.43 5.84
CA PRO A 774 12.07 -44.53 6.75
C PRO A 774 13.31 -45.42 6.93
N ASN A 775 13.62 -45.82 8.17
CA ASN A 775 14.63 -46.84 8.47
C ASN A 775 14.03 -48.26 8.52
N SER A 776 12.70 -48.40 8.39
CA SER A 776 11.96 -49.67 8.44
C SER A 776 10.79 -49.69 7.43
N ASN A 777 10.17 -50.85 7.21
CA ASN A 777 9.03 -51.00 6.29
C ASN A 777 7.70 -50.44 6.84
N ALA A 778 7.74 -49.36 7.63
CA ALA A 778 6.54 -48.75 8.19
C ALA A 778 5.58 -48.25 7.09
N GLU A 779 4.28 -48.43 7.30
CA GLU A 779 3.20 -48.06 6.37
C GLU A 779 2.57 -46.70 6.71
N GLU A 780 2.82 -46.17 7.91
CA GLU A 780 2.30 -44.90 8.40
C GLU A 780 3.41 -44.07 9.07
N VAL A 781 3.42 -42.75 8.81
CA VAL A 781 4.35 -41.77 9.38
C VAL A 781 3.59 -40.56 9.92
N THR A 782 3.70 -40.32 11.23
CA THR A 782 3.29 -39.05 11.81
C THR A 782 4.30 -37.97 11.42
N VAL A 783 3.80 -36.92 10.79
CA VAL A 783 4.54 -35.71 10.42
C VAL A 783 4.04 -34.59 11.31
N MET A 784 4.87 -34.15 12.26
CA MET A 784 4.56 -33.03 13.16
C MET A 784 5.59 -31.91 12.97
N VAL A 785 5.12 -30.75 12.51
CA VAL A 785 5.94 -29.54 12.38
C VAL A 785 5.89 -28.77 13.70
N ARG A 786 7.04 -28.33 14.20
CA ARG A 786 7.17 -27.57 15.45
C ARG A 786 7.95 -26.28 15.25
N ASP A 787 7.65 -25.28 16.06
CA ASP A 787 8.35 -24.01 16.09
C ASP A 787 9.66 -24.04 16.91
N GLN A 788 10.23 -22.87 17.18
CA GLN A 788 11.48 -22.69 17.94
C GLN A 788 11.34 -23.07 19.42
N GLU A 789 10.12 -23.06 19.97
CA GLU A 789 9.78 -23.39 21.36
C GLU A 789 9.38 -24.88 21.49
N GLU A 790 9.52 -25.66 20.41
CA GLU A 790 9.06 -27.05 20.26
C GLU A 790 7.52 -27.21 20.36
N THR A 791 6.76 -26.14 20.15
CA THR A 791 5.29 -26.17 20.11
C THR A 791 4.83 -26.72 18.75
N PRO A 792 3.88 -27.68 18.69
CA PRO A 792 3.36 -28.19 17.43
C PRO A 792 2.50 -27.13 16.72
N VAL A 793 2.86 -26.83 15.47
CA VAL A 793 2.12 -25.88 14.60
C VAL A 793 1.28 -26.58 13.54
N TRP A 794 1.58 -27.84 13.24
CA TRP A 794 0.82 -28.70 12.31
C TRP A 794 1.14 -30.18 12.56
N GLU A 795 0.16 -31.06 12.43
CA GLU A 795 0.33 -32.51 12.60
C GLU A 795 -0.60 -33.30 11.65
N TYR A 796 -0.08 -34.38 11.05
CA TYR A 796 -0.85 -35.32 10.24
C TYR A 796 -0.20 -36.72 10.26
N ASN A 797 -1.01 -37.79 10.18
CA ASN A 797 -0.52 -39.16 9.97
C ASN A 797 -0.68 -39.55 8.50
N ALA A 798 0.45 -39.69 7.79
CA ALA A 798 0.49 -39.98 6.37
C ALA A 798 0.75 -41.47 6.09
N ARG A 799 -0.04 -42.06 5.18
CA ARG A 799 0.18 -43.43 4.69
C ARG A 799 1.21 -43.47 3.56
N LEU A 800 2.13 -44.44 3.62
CA LEU A 800 3.23 -44.63 2.69
C LEU A 800 3.05 -45.94 1.92
N ASN A 801 2.80 -45.85 0.61
CA ASN A 801 2.61 -47.02 -0.25
C ASN A 801 3.80 -48.00 -0.21
N ALA A 802 3.53 -49.30 -0.36
CA ALA A 802 4.54 -50.36 -0.29
C ALA A 802 5.46 -50.39 -1.52
N PRO A 803 6.74 -50.80 -1.38
CA PRO A 803 7.69 -50.83 -2.49
C PRO A 803 7.39 -52.01 -3.42
N GLY A 804 6.82 -51.73 -4.60
CA GLY A 804 6.61 -52.73 -5.66
C GLY A 804 5.34 -52.55 -6.51
N ALA A 805 4.41 -51.68 -6.13
CA ALA A 805 3.12 -51.51 -6.82
C ALA A 805 3.20 -50.67 -8.13
N CYS A 806 4.12 -50.98 -9.04
CA CYS A 806 4.10 -50.44 -10.39
C CYS A 806 4.85 -51.36 -11.37
N GLY A 807 4.11 -52.16 -12.16
CA GLY A 807 4.75 -53.06 -13.13
C GLY A 807 3.98 -54.29 -13.62
N GLN A 808 2.65 -54.36 -13.50
CA GLN A 808 1.83 -55.30 -14.29
C GLN A 808 0.52 -54.62 -14.71
N ASP A 809 0.22 -54.66 -16.02
CA ASP A 809 -1.12 -54.39 -16.51
C ASP A 809 -2.11 -55.38 -15.88
N PRO A 810 -3.22 -54.93 -15.25
CA PRO A 810 -4.18 -55.86 -14.70
C PRO A 810 -4.88 -56.64 -15.83
N PRO A 811 -4.86 -57.99 -15.84
CA PRO A 811 -5.73 -58.73 -16.73
C PRO A 811 -7.19 -58.43 -16.40
N ARG A 812 -8.00 -58.28 -17.45
CA ARG A 812 -9.44 -57.99 -17.33
C ARG A 812 -10.14 -59.01 -16.43
N ARG A 813 -11.08 -58.51 -15.60
CA ARG A 813 -12.07 -59.24 -14.78
C ARG A 813 -11.54 -59.93 -13.52
N GLN A 814 -11.58 -59.20 -12.40
CA GLN A 814 -12.37 -59.60 -11.21
C GLN A 814 -12.45 -58.40 -10.24
N ARG A 815 -13.43 -57.53 -10.49
CA ARG A 815 -13.86 -56.47 -9.57
C ARG A 815 -15.36 -56.29 -9.78
N LEU A 816 -16.17 -56.74 -8.82
CA LEU A 816 -17.61 -56.49 -8.66
C LEU A 816 -18.14 -57.43 -7.57
N GLN A 817 -18.26 -56.91 -6.35
CA GLN A 817 -19.18 -57.30 -5.26
C GLN A 817 -18.61 -56.72 -3.96
N GLU A 818 -19.06 -55.51 -3.59
CA GLU A 818 -19.40 -55.08 -2.20
C GLU A 818 -19.66 -53.56 -2.08
N GLU A 819 -19.34 -52.71 -3.07
CA GLU A 819 -19.51 -51.24 -2.96
C GLU A 819 -20.70 -50.62 -3.77
N ASP A 820 -21.39 -51.37 -4.64
CA ASP A 820 -22.42 -50.83 -5.56
C ASP A 820 -23.88 -50.90 -5.03
N GLU A 821 -24.10 -50.86 -3.72
CA GLU A 821 -25.47 -50.77 -3.19
C GLU A 821 -26.03 -49.35 -3.24
N GLY A 822 -26.98 -49.11 -4.17
CA GLY A 822 -27.90 -47.97 -4.07
C GLY A 822 -27.57 -46.70 -4.85
N ARG A 823 -26.55 -46.68 -5.74
CA ARG A 823 -26.23 -45.51 -6.59
C ARG A 823 -27.47 -44.86 -7.24
N LEU A 824 -28.33 -45.67 -7.87
CA LEU A 824 -29.57 -45.19 -8.52
C LEU A 824 -30.65 -44.71 -7.51
N PHE A 825 -30.63 -45.21 -6.27
CA PHE A 825 -31.55 -44.80 -5.20
C PHE A 825 -31.20 -43.40 -4.67
N HIS A 826 -29.91 -43.10 -4.48
CA HIS A 826 -29.46 -41.80 -3.97
C HIS A 826 -29.79 -40.64 -4.92
N VAL A 827 -29.73 -40.87 -6.24
CA VAL A 827 -29.99 -39.85 -7.27
C VAL A 827 -31.47 -39.73 -7.66
N ARG A 828 -32.34 -40.57 -7.08
CA ARG A 828 -33.72 -40.77 -7.52
C ARG A 828 -34.53 -39.47 -7.59
N ALA A 829 -34.36 -38.58 -6.61
CA ALA A 829 -35.08 -37.31 -6.57
C ALA A 829 -34.66 -36.37 -7.72
N GLU A 830 -33.35 -36.30 -8.00
CA GLU A 830 -32.79 -35.47 -9.06
C GLU A 830 -33.12 -36.03 -10.45
N PHE A 831 -33.09 -37.35 -10.63
CA PHE A 831 -33.54 -38.01 -11.87
C PHE A 831 -35.01 -37.67 -12.17
N ILE A 832 -35.89 -37.78 -11.17
CA ILE A 832 -37.31 -37.42 -11.31
C ILE A 832 -37.48 -35.94 -11.70
N GLN A 833 -36.63 -35.05 -11.19
CA GLN A 833 -36.69 -33.63 -11.51
C GLN A 833 -36.15 -33.31 -12.92
N ARG A 834 -35.07 -33.97 -13.35
CA ARG A 834 -34.23 -33.54 -14.49
C ARG A 834 -34.34 -34.38 -15.76
N ALA A 835 -34.76 -35.65 -15.69
CA ALA A 835 -34.89 -36.49 -16.89
C ALA A 835 -35.97 -35.94 -17.85
N SER A 836 -35.62 -35.64 -19.10
CA SER A 836 -36.57 -35.21 -20.14
C SER A 836 -37.50 -36.35 -20.57
N ASP A 837 -38.65 -36.05 -21.17
CA ASP A 837 -39.53 -37.10 -21.70
C ASP A 837 -38.83 -37.97 -22.76
N SER A 838 -37.97 -37.38 -23.61
CA SER A 838 -37.20 -38.14 -24.60
C SER A 838 -36.26 -39.16 -23.95
N VAL A 839 -35.49 -38.75 -22.93
CA VAL A 839 -34.59 -39.66 -22.20
C VAL A 839 -35.39 -40.74 -21.46
N LEU A 840 -36.62 -40.45 -21.02
CA LEU A 840 -37.50 -41.45 -20.40
C LEU A 840 -38.07 -42.45 -21.42
N ASP A 841 -38.39 -42.00 -22.63
CA ASP A 841 -38.87 -42.85 -23.72
C ASP A 841 -37.73 -43.75 -24.23
N ASP A 842 -36.55 -43.20 -24.51
CA ASP A 842 -35.36 -43.97 -24.92
C ASP A 842 -34.91 -44.97 -23.82
N LEU A 843 -35.02 -44.59 -22.55
CA LEU A 843 -34.76 -45.53 -21.44
C LEU A 843 -35.81 -46.64 -21.34
N LEU A 844 -37.09 -46.36 -21.62
CA LEU A 844 -38.15 -47.37 -21.61
C LEU A 844 -37.91 -48.43 -22.68
N ASP A 845 -37.57 -48.02 -23.90
CA ASP A 845 -37.31 -48.92 -25.01
C ASP A 845 -36.04 -49.76 -24.75
N ASN A 846 -34.93 -49.13 -24.34
CA ASN A 846 -33.69 -49.87 -24.00
C ASN A 846 -33.87 -50.84 -22.82
N LEU A 847 -34.67 -50.47 -21.81
CA LEU A 847 -34.96 -51.35 -20.66
C LEU A 847 -35.93 -52.49 -21.02
N LEU A 848 -36.75 -52.34 -22.07
CA LEU A 848 -37.56 -53.42 -22.63
C LEU A 848 -36.70 -54.39 -23.47
N GLU A 849 -35.79 -53.87 -24.31
CA GLU A 849 -34.87 -54.69 -25.10
C GLU A 849 -33.92 -55.52 -24.21
N GLU A 850 -33.37 -54.92 -23.16
CA GLU A 850 -32.53 -55.62 -22.15
C GLU A 850 -33.36 -56.47 -21.16
N GLY A 851 -34.68 -56.56 -21.33
CA GLY A 851 -35.58 -57.42 -20.56
C GLY A 851 -35.74 -57.05 -19.08
N VAL A 852 -35.39 -55.82 -18.69
CA VAL A 852 -35.52 -55.30 -17.31
C VAL A 852 -36.98 -55.02 -16.95
N ILE A 853 -37.75 -54.54 -17.94
CA ILE A 853 -39.19 -54.35 -17.88
C ILE A 853 -39.87 -55.17 -18.97
N ASN A 854 -41.16 -55.47 -18.83
CA ASN A 854 -41.95 -56.13 -19.87
C ASN A 854 -42.89 -55.16 -20.61
N HIS A 855 -43.43 -55.60 -21.76
CA HIS A 855 -44.23 -54.76 -22.65
C HIS A 855 -45.46 -54.13 -21.97
N ARG A 856 -46.07 -54.81 -20.97
CA ARG A 856 -47.21 -54.31 -20.19
C ARG A 856 -46.79 -53.27 -19.15
N GLU A 857 -45.60 -53.44 -18.59
CA GLU A 857 -44.96 -52.47 -17.69
C GLU A 857 -44.58 -51.19 -18.43
N MET A 858 -44.00 -51.31 -19.63
CA MET A 858 -43.70 -50.17 -20.51
C MET A 858 -44.97 -49.37 -20.87
N GLU A 859 -46.02 -50.04 -21.35
CA GLU A 859 -47.31 -49.41 -21.65
C GLU A 859 -47.92 -48.68 -20.44
N THR A 860 -47.65 -49.16 -19.22
CA THR A 860 -48.14 -48.53 -17.98
C THR A 860 -47.45 -47.19 -17.73
N VAL A 861 -46.15 -47.07 -18.00
CA VAL A 861 -45.39 -45.82 -17.85
C VAL A 861 -45.64 -44.87 -19.04
N GLN A 862 -45.79 -45.39 -20.26
CA GLN A 862 -46.11 -44.57 -21.44
C GLN A 862 -47.50 -43.92 -21.37
N ARG A 863 -48.49 -44.55 -20.72
CA ARG A 863 -49.85 -43.98 -20.55
C ARG A 863 -49.95 -42.86 -19.50
N MET A 864 -48.88 -42.56 -18.75
CA MET A 864 -48.90 -41.51 -17.73
C MET A 864 -48.57 -40.14 -18.33
N LEU A 865 -49.50 -39.18 -18.22
CA LEU A 865 -49.40 -37.84 -18.83
C LEU A 865 -48.42 -36.86 -18.15
N ASN A 866 -47.80 -37.23 -17.02
CA ASN A 866 -46.93 -36.33 -16.25
C ASN A 866 -45.50 -36.87 -16.17
N ARG A 867 -44.56 -36.19 -16.84
CA ARG A 867 -43.12 -36.52 -16.88
C ARG A 867 -42.53 -36.92 -15.53
N ALA A 868 -42.78 -36.16 -14.47
CA ALA A 868 -42.21 -36.45 -13.15
C ALA A 868 -42.80 -37.73 -12.52
N HIS A 869 -44.05 -38.08 -12.85
CA HIS A 869 -44.64 -39.35 -12.46
C HIS A 869 -44.14 -40.51 -13.34
N ARG A 870 -43.94 -40.30 -14.64
CA ARG A 870 -43.28 -41.27 -15.55
C ARG A 870 -41.88 -41.61 -15.05
N ALA A 871 -41.05 -40.60 -14.80
CA ALA A 871 -39.69 -40.75 -14.29
C ALA A 871 -39.64 -41.49 -12.96
N ARG A 872 -40.60 -41.20 -12.06
CA ARG A 872 -40.72 -41.85 -10.75
C ARG A 872 -41.06 -43.32 -10.87
N GLU A 873 -42.08 -43.67 -11.65
CA GLU A 873 -42.47 -45.06 -11.80
C GLU A 873 -41.42 -45.87 -12.57
N LEU A 874 -40.73 -45.28 -13.55
CA LEU A 874 -39.62 -45.93 -14.25
C LEU A 874 -38.47 -46.28 -13.30
N ILE A 875 -37.94 -45.29 -12.56
CA ILE A 875 -36.82 -45.52 -11.64
C ILE A 875 -37.22 -46.44 -10.48
N ASP A 876 -38.45 -46.34 -9.96
CA ASP A 876 -38.95 -47.25 -8.92
C ASP A 876 -39.11 -48.68 -9.44
N MET A 877 -39.53 -48.86 -10.69
CA MET A 877 -39.65 -50.18 -11.30
C MET A 877 -38.28 -50.84 -11.46
N VAL A 878 -37.28 -50.09 -11.92
CA VAL A 878 -35.88 -50.57 -12.00
C VAL A 878 -35.31 -50.87 -10.61
N LEU A 879 -35.49 -49.98 -9.63
CA LEU A 879 -35.03 -50.21 -8.25
C LEU A 879 -35.68 -51.45 -7.62
N ARG A 880 -36.98 -51.70 -7.87
CA ARG A 880 -37.69 -52.92 -7.44
C ARG A 880 -37.15 -54.21 -8.07
N ARG A 881 -36.41 -54.14 -9.18
CA ARG A 881 -35.72 -55.27 -9.83
C ARG A 881 -34.30 -55.50 -9.29
N GLY A 882 -33.76 -54.58 -8.48
CA GLY A 882 -32.48 -54.70 -7.78
C GLY A 882 -31.26 -54.19 -8.56
N ASN A 883 -30.07 -54.45 -8.01
CA ASN A 883 -28.81 -53.86 -8.48
C ASN A 883 -28.46 -54.18 -9.96
N PRO A 884 -28.69 -55.39 -10.52
CA PRO A 884 -28.41 -55.65 -11.93
C PRO A 884 -29.24 -54.77 -12.88
N ALA A 885 -30.53 -54.62 -12.61
CA ALA A 885 -31.41 -53.72 -13.36
C ALA A 885 -30.99 -52.25 -13.19
N SER A 886 -30.62 -51.86 -11.96
CA SER A 886 -30.14 -50.51 -11.67
C SER A 886 -28.87 -50.19 -12.45
N GLN A 887 -27.93 -51.13 -12.57
CA GLN A 887 -26.71 -50.93 -13.36
C GLN A 887 -26.99 -50.84 -14.87
N ILE A 888 -27.96 -51.58 -15.39
CA ILE A 888 -28.39 -51.47 -16.80
C ILE A 888 -28.96 -50.07 -17.05
N MET A 889 -29.82 -49.54 -16.17
CA MET A 889 -30.35 -48.18 -16.29
C MET A 889 -29.25 -47.10 -16.17
N ILE A 890 -28.31 -47.26 -15.23
CA ILE A 890 -27.14 -46.37 -15.06
C ILE A 890 -26.28 -46.36 -16.34
N ASN A 891 -25.99 -47.54 -16.91
CA ASN A 891 -25.20 -47.67 -18.13
C ASN A 891 -25.90 -47.06 -19.34
N ASN A 892 -27.22 -47.22 -19.47
CA ASN A 892 -28.02 -46.59 -20.53
C ASN A 892 -28.07 -45.06 -20.37
N LEU A 893 -28.29 -44.56 -19.15
CA LEU A 893 -28.21 -43.12 -18.84
C LEU A 893 -26.89 -42.50 -19.30
N ARG A 894 -25.76 -43.18 -19.07
CA ARG A 894 -24.44 -42.71 -19.51
C ARG A 894 -24.31 -42.53 -21.02
N VAL A 895 -25.08 -43.27 -21.82
CA VAL A 895 -25.02 -43.24 -23.29
C VAL A 895 -26.08 -42.30 -23.86
N LEU A 896 -27.30 -42.36 -23.34
CA LEU A 896 -28.45 -41.57 -23.80
C LEU A 896 -28.34 -40.10 -23.39
N ASP A 897 -27.88 -39.82 -22.16
CA ASP A 897 -27.65 -38.46 -21.67
C ASP A 897 -26.40 -38.40 -20.78
N PRO A 898 -25.20 -38.31 -21.39
CA PRO A 898 -23.93 -38.22 -20.65
C PRO A 898 -23.87 -37.03 -19.69
N PHE A 899 -24.63 -35.96 -19.97
CA PHE A 899 -24.66 -34.74 -19.17
C PHE A 899 -25.53 -34.94 -17.92
N LEU A 900 -26.73 -35.50 -18.05
CA LEU A 900 -27.55 -35.93 -16.91
C LEU A 900 -26.84 -37.00 -16.08
N PHE A 901 -26.15 -37.95 -16.71
CA PHE A 901 -25.36 -38.96 -16.02
C PHE A 901 -24.26 -38.34 -15.14
N GLN A 902 -23.52 -37.34 -15.65
CA GLN A 902 -22.53 -36.60 -14.87
C GLN A 902 -23.18 -35.73 -13.77
N MET A 903 -24.29 -35.04 -14.07
CA MET A 903 -25.02 -34.24 -13.06
C MET A 903 -25.49 -35.08 -11.88
N LEU A 904 -26.04 -36.28 -12.15
CA LEU A 904 -26.47 -37.24 -11.14
C LEU A 904 -25.29 -37.94 -10.43
N ARG A 905 -24.03 -37.67 -10.81
CA ARG A 905 -22.81 -38.25 -10.21
C ARG A 905 -22.81 -39.79 -10.21
N LEU A 906 -23.34 -40.40 -11.27
CA LEU A 906 -23.44 -41.86 -11.43
C LEU A 906 -22.15 -42.53 -11.97
N GLY A 907 -21.06 -41.76 -12.07
CA GLY A 907 -19.77 -42.13 -12.67
C GLY A 907 -18.96 -43.20 -11.95
#